data_AF-A0A5P9C296-F1
#
_entry.id   AF-A0A5P9C296-F1
#
_cell.length_a   1.000
_cell.length_b   1.000
_cell.length_c   1.000
_cell.angle_alpha   90.00
_cell.angle_beta   90.00
_cell.angle_gamma   90.00
#
_symmetry.space_group_name_H-M   'P 1'
#
loop_
_entity.id
_entity.type
_entity.pdbx_description
1 polymer ?
#
loop_
_entity_poly.entity_id
_entity_poly.type
_entity_poly.pdbx_seq_one_letter_code
_entity_poly.pdbx_strand_id
1 'polypeptide(L)'
;MSTLKRVFGFDHLRPGQEAVISAVLAGRSAAAIFPTGSGKSLCYQLPALHLPHLTLVISPLLALMQDQLAFLHAHGIAAASIDSAQDREQTQQVMNRARSGELKILMISVERLKNERFRHFIAQVPISLLVVDEAHCISEWGHNFRPDYLKLPDYQRQFGIAQVLLLTATATPRVIADMRDKFAIAEADVVTTGFYRANLNLLVEPQPGGARLQRLQQWLAPRREQASIVYVTQQKTAEQVAEHLQGRGLAVSAYHAGMGHEAREVIQRRFMAGELACIVATIAFGMGIDKRDIRNVVHFDLPKSVENYSQEIGRAGRDGQPSDCLVLASRDGLSVLENFVYGDTPEPGGIRAVLEDLRAVGTGGQWELMLGQLADLSNIRALPLKTLLVQLELRGVIAPRYAYFAEYRFKLLLDDQALLAQFEGERRQFVEALLSSSRRARTWNTLDFDLLYREHGAERARVVKALDYFQEKCWLELESKQMTEVYAVLDGAFDLEALTAELHAHFVAHEASEITRIQAMLGLFESRECLSRRLALYFGDEQAPERCGHCSVCLGRVAVLPAPPELPSLQGRDAQALCAAFVEKHVQHAGQVPSRECLTRFLCGISTPLFTRLKARQLAGFAALEDYSYAQVRDWLQDAWAT
;
A
#
# COMPACT_ATOMS: atom_id res chain seq x y z
N MET A 1 -28.70 12.07 -18.98
CA MET A 1 -29.85 11.61 -18.16
C MET A 1 -30.48 10.31 -18.66
N SER A 2 -30.73 10.11 -19.97
CA SER A 2 -31.29 8.84 -20.48
C SER A 2 -30.43 7.60 -20.18
N THR A 3 -29.11 7.70 -20.36
CA THR A 3 -28.18 6.59 -20.06
C THR A 3 -28.14 6.23 -18.57
N LEU A 4 -28.19 7.24 -17.68
CA LEU A 4 -28.15 7.05 -16.22
C LEU A 4 -29.27 6.11 -15.76
N LYS A 5 -30.51 6.43 -16.15
CA LYS A 5 -31.68 5.62 -15.80
C LYS A 5 -31.70 4.28 -16.52
N ARG A 6 -31.39 4.27 -17.82
CA ARG A 6 -31.46 3.05 -18.65
C ARG A 6 -30.41 1.99 -18.27
N VAL A 7 -29.19 2.42 -17.98
CA VAL A 7 -28.06 1.50 -17.74
C VAL A 7 -27.89 1.24 -16.26
N PHE A 8 -27.92 2.27 -15.41
CA PHE A 8 -27.61 2.13 -13.98
C PHE A 8 -28.86 2.12 -13.08
N GLY A 9 -30.06 2.37 -13.63
CA GLY A 9 -31.30 2.39 -12.84
C GLY A 9 -31.42 3.57 -11.88
N PHE A 10 -30.54 4.57 -11.95
CA PHE A 10 -30.59 5.74 -11.07
C PHE A 10 -31.48 6.85 -11.65
N ASP A 11 -32.34 7.44 -10.81
CA ASP A 11 -33.20 8.55 -11.23
C ASP A 11 -32.46 9.90 -11.23
N HIS A 12 -31.49 10.08 -10.33
CA HIS A 12 -30.78 11.34 -10.13
C HIS A 12 -29.30 11.12 -9.85
N LEU A 13 -28.47 12.09 -10.26
CA LEU A 13 -27.07 12.19 -9.83
C LEU A 13 -27.01 12.72 -8.40
N ARG A 14 -26.01 12.26 -7.65
CA ARG A 14 -25.72 12.76 -6.31
C ARG A 14 -24.96 14.10 -6.38
N PRO A 15 -24.96 14.88 -5.29
CA PRO A 15 -24.22 16.15 -5.25
C PRO A 15 -22.76 15.99 -5.73
N GLY A 16 -22.30 16.95 -6.53
CA GLY A 16 -20.95 16.97 -7.12
C GLY A 16 -20.77 16.10 -8.37
N GLN A 17 -21.50 14.99 -8.52
CA GLN A 17 -21.31 14.08 -9.67
C GLN A 17 -21.57 14.75 -11.02
N GLU A 18 -22.61 15.58 -11.11
CA GLU A 18 -22.97 16.27 -12.36
C GLU A 18 -21.87 17.21 -12.85
N ALA A 19 -21.27 18.00 -11.96
CA ALA A 19 -20.18 18.91 -12.31
C ALA A 19 -18.97 18.15 -12.88
N VAL A 20 -18.57 17.06 -12.21
CA VAL A 20 -17.45 16.21 -12.66
C VAL A 20 -17.75 15.56 -14.01
N ILE A 21 -18.93 14.94 -14.14
CA ILE A 21 -19.35 14.23 -15.36
C ILE A 21 -19.44 15.21 -16.53
N SER A 22 -19.99 16.40 -16.33
CA SER A 22 -20.07 17.44 -17.37
C SER A 22 -18.71 17.94 -17.80
N ALA A 23 -17.75 18.12 -16.88
CA ALA A 23 -16.39 18.52 -17.22
C ALA A 23 -15.70 17.47 -18.12
N VAL A 24 -15.78 16.19 -17.74
CA VAL A 24 -15.22 15.07 -18.51
C VAL A 24 -15.90 14.93 -19.88
N LEU A 25 -17.22 15.04 -19.95
CA LEU A 25 -17.94 14.98 -21.23
C LEU A 25 -17.63 16.18 -22.14
N ALA A 26 -17.22 17.32 -21.56
CA ALA A 26 -16.77 18.51 -22.29
C ALA A 26 -15.31 18.43 -22.76
N GLY A 27 -14.63 17.30 -22.55
CA GLY A 27 -13.24 17.13 -22.98
C GLY A 27 -12.20 17.65 -21.98
N ARG A 28 -12.59 17.96 -20.74
CA ARG A 28 -11.71 18.54 -19.71
C ARG A 28 -11.31 17.51 -18.65
N SER A 29 -10.10 17.64 -18.13
CA SER A 29 -9.66 16.91 -16.95
C SER A 29 -10.35 17.44 -15.68
N ALA A 30 -10.62 16.58 -14.71
CA ALA A 30 -11.32 16.95 -13.48
C ALA A 30 -10.81 16.17 -12.26
N ALA A 31 -11.07 16.69 -11.07
CA ALA A 31 -10.80 15.99 -9.80
C ALA A 31 -12.07 15.92 -8.95
N ALA A 32 -12.40 14.72 -8.45
CA ALA A 32 -13.53 14.49 -7.58
C ALA A 32 -13.05 14.03 -6.19
N ILE A 33 -13.21 14.91 -5.20
CA ILE A 33 -12.87 14.65 -3.79
C ILE A 33 -14.18 14.45 -3.03
N PHE A 34 -14.68 13.21 -3.07
CA PHE A 34 -15.96 12.86 -2.46
C PHE A 34 -15.77 11.83 -1.35
N PRO A 35 -16.43 11.97 -0.19
CA PRO A 35 -16.28 11.01 0.90
C PRO A 35 -16.72 9.60 0.48
N THR A 36 -16.32 8.60 1.28
CA THR A 36 -16.68 7.19 1.03
C THR A 36 -18.19 7.00 0.92
N GLY A 37 -18.62 6.12 0.00
CA GLY A 37 -20.04 5.85 -0.22
C GLY A 37 -20.77 6.88 -1.10
N SER A 38 -20.13 7.98 -1.53
CA SER A 38 -20.76 9.04 -2.37
C SER A 38 -20.94 8.68 -3.86
N GLY A 39 -20.51 7.49 -4.28
CA GLY A 39 -20.67 7.04 -5.67
C GLY A 39 -19.63 7.62 -6.64
N LYS A 40 -18.37 7.77 -6.22
CA LYS A 40 -17.26 8.27 -7.06
C LYS A 40 -17.11 7.52 -8.37
N SER A 41 -17.33 6.20 -8.37
CA SER A 41 -17.15 5.39 -9.57
C SER A 41 -18.06 5.83 -10.73
N LEU A 42 -19.27 6.30 -10.43
CA LEU A 42 -20.20 6.76 -11.47
C LEU A 42 -19.62 7.93 -12.28
N CYS A 43 -18.72 8.73 -11.69
CA CYS A 43 -18.06 9.85 -12.36
C CYS A 43 -17.19 9.44 -13.53
N TYR A 44 -16.69 8.20 -13.59
CA TYR A 44 -16.02 7.67 -14.78
C TYR A 44 -16.87 6.68 -15.56
N GLN A 45 -17.70 5.88 -14.86
CA GLN A 45 -18.48 4.83 -15.49
C GLN A 45 -19.52 5.39 -16.46
N LEU A 46 -20.18 6.51 -16.11
CA LEU A 46 -21.15 7.13 -17.00
C LEU A 46 -20.46 7.79 -18.21
N PRO A 47 -19.43 8.65 -18.05
CA PRO A 47 -18.70 9.19 -19.20
C PRO A 47 -18.08 8.13 -20.11
N ALA A 48 -17.58 7.01 -19.57
CA ALA A 48 -17.00 5.93 -20.36
C ALA A 48 -17.95 5.40 -21.45
N LEU A 49 -19.26 5.43 -21.22
CA LEU A 49 -20.27 5.00 -22.20
C LEU A 49 -20.52 6.03 -23.32
N HIS A 50 -20.14 7.28 -23.09
CA HIS A 50 -20.36 8.40 -24.01
C HIS A 50 -19.09 8.82 -24.75
N LEU A 51 -17.92 8.52 -24.19
CA LEU A 51 -16.64 8.76 -24.83
C LEU A 51 -16.37 7.71 -25.93
N PRO A 52 -15.71 8.10 -27.04
CA PRO A 52 -15.57 7.22 -28.21
C PRO A 52 -14.66 6.02 -27.96
N HIS A 53 -13.62 6.15 -27.13
CA HIS A 53 -12.58 5.15 -26.97
C HIS A 53 -12.56 4.55 -25.55
N LEU A 54 -11.46 3.89 -25.20
CA LEU A 54 -11.28 3.19 -23.93
C LEU A 54 -11.15 4.18 -22.76
N THR A 55 -11.72 3.83 -21.60
CA THR A 55 -11.40 4.45 -20.31
C THR A 55 -10.44 3.54 -19.56
N LEU A 56 -9.23 4.02 -19.30
CA LEU A 56 -8.20 3.30 -18.55
C LEU A 56 -8.28 3.70 -17.07
N VAL A 57 -8.56 2.74 -16.19
CA VAL A 57 -8.72 2.99 -14.75
C VAL A 57 -7.54 2.40 -13.98
N ILE A 58 -6.76 3.25 -13.34
CA ILE A 58 -5.69 2.86 -12.43
C ILE A 58 -6.26 2.81 -11.01
N SER A 59 -6.19 1.64 -10.36
CA SER A 59 -6.67 1.46 -8.98
C SER A 59 -5.68 0.62 -8.17
N PRO A 60 -5.45 0.91 -6.88
CA PRO A 60 -4.39 0.25 -6.11
C PRO A 60 -4.73 -1.16 -5.63
N LEU A 61 -5.97 -1.64 -5.81
CA LEU A 61 -6.46 -2.84 -5.14
C LEU A 61 -7.23 -3.78 -6.05
N LEU A 62 -6.72 -5.00 -6.17
CA LEU A 62 -7.33 -6.08 -6.95
C LEU A 62 -8.76 -6.41 -6.49
N ALA A 63 -8.99 -6.51 -5.17
CA ALA A 63 -10.33 -6.80 -4.63
C ALA A 63 -11.35 -5.72 -5.01
N LEU A 64 -10.96 -4.44 -4.96
CA LEU A 64 -11.83 -3.34 -5.39
C LEU A 64 -12.11 -3.41 -6.90
N MET A 65 -11.11 -3.74 -7.71
CA MET A 65 -11.29 -3.92 -9.15
C MET A 65 -12.30 -5.04 -9.44
N GLN A 66 -12.24 -6.17 -8.73
CA GLN A 66 -13.18 -7.29 -8.90
C GLN A 66 -14.62 -6.88 -8.58
N ASP A 67 -14.85 -6.17 -7.47
CA ASP A 67 -16.19 -5.68 -7.11
C ASP A 67 -16.73 -4.68 -8.15
N GLN A 68 -15.87 -3.78 -8.65
CA GLN A 68 -16.27 -2.84 -9.70
C GLN A 68 -16.58 -3.55 -11.02
N LEU A 69 -15.82 -4.58 -11.40
CA LEU A 69 -16.08 -5.37 -12.60
C LEU A 69 -17.40 -6.14 -12.49
N ALA A 70 -17.67 -6.77 -11.35
CA ALA A 70 -18.94 -7.45 -11.11
C ALA A 70 -20.12 -6.47 -11.25
N PHE A 71 -20.00 -5.27 -10.69
CA PHE A 71 -20.99 -4.21 -10.87
C PHE A 71 -21.15 -3.80 -12.34
N LEU A 72 -20.07 -3.58 -13.07
CA LEU A 72 -20.11 -3.19 -14.49
C LEU A 72 -20.75 -4.28 -15.37
N HIS A 73 -20.39 -5.54 -15.16
CA HIS A 73 -20.97 -6.68 -15.89
C HIS A 73 -22.45 -6.86 -15.59
N ALA A 74 -22.89 -6.66 -14.34
CA ALA A 74 -24.31 -6.71 -13.97
C ALA A 74 -25.15 -5.66 -14.72
N HIS A 75 -24.55 -4.54 -15.15
CA HIS A 75 -25.19 -3.51 -15.95
C HIS A 75 -24.89 -3.64 -17.46
N GLY A 76 -24.33 -4.77 -17.90
CA GLY A 76 -24.05 -5.04 -19.31
C GLY A 76 -22.91 -4.19 -19.91
N ILE A 77 -22.04 -3.63 -19.08
CA ILE A 77 -20.94 -2.78 -19.52
C ILE A 77 -19.71 -3.65 -19.82
N ALA A 78 -19.17 -3.52 -21.03
CA ALA A 78 -17.96 -4.22 -21.45
C ALA A 78 -16.73 -3.67 -20.70
N ALA A 79 -16.35 -4.37 -19.64
CA ALA A 79 -15.20 -4.02 -18.79
C ALA A 79 -14.33 -5.26 -18.50
N ALA A 80 -13.04 -5.03 -18.27
CA ALA A 80 -12.10 -6.08 -17.88
C ALA A 80 -10.97 -5.53 -16.99
N SER A 81 -10.25 -6.43 -16.30
CA SER A 81 -8.97 -6.13 -15.66
C SER A 81 -7.82 -6.88 -16.34
N ILE A 82 -6.60 -6.35 -16.18
CA ILE A 82 -5.38 -7.13 -16.35
C ILE A 82 -4.66 -7.22 -15.00
N ASP A 83 -4.54 -8.43 -14.45
CA ASP A 83 -3.94 -8.69 -13.14
C ASP A 83 -2.95 -9.86 -13.14
N SER A 84 -2.44 -10.23 -11.96
CA SER A 84 -1.45 -11.31 -11.79
C SER A 84 -2.02 -12.70 -11.62
N ALA A 85 -3.33 -12.82 -11.44
CA ALA A 85 -3.99 -14.12 -11.31
C ALA A 85 -4.39 -14.70 -12.68
N GLN A 86 -4.53 -13.85 -13.70
CA GLN A 86 -4.91 -14.26 -15.05
C GLN A 86 -3.80 -15.03 -15.78
N ASP A 87 -4.21 -16.06 -16.51
CA ASP A 87 -3.33 -16.76 -17.43
C ASP A 87 -3.04 -15.93 -18.70
N ARG A 88 -2.15 -16.45 -19.54
CA ARG A 88 -1.71 -15.77 -20.77
C ARG A 88 -2.84 -15.66 -21.80
N GLU A 89 -3.70 -16.67 -21.89
CA GLU A 89 -4.80 -16.68 -22.85
C GLU A 89 -5.84 -15.64 -22.48
N GLN A 90 -6.26 -15.61 -21.21
CA GLN A 90 -7.15 -14.60 -20.64
C GLN A 90 -6.62 -13.18 -20.84
N THR A 91 -5.34 -12.97 -20.53
CA THR A 91 -4.68 -11.67 -20.74
C THR A 91 -4.71 -11.27 -22.22
N GLN A 92 -4.41 -12.21 -23.14
CA GLN A 92 -4.43 -11.94 -24.57
C GLN A 92 -5.83 -11.65 -25.10
N GLN A 93 -6.85 -12.37 -24.62
CA GLN A 93 -8.25 -12.12 -24.93
C GLN A 93 -8.66 -10.71 -24.50
N VAL A 94 -8.35 -10.30 -23.28
CA VAL A 94 -8.62 -8.94 -22.79
C VAL A 94 -7.90 -7.89 -23.65
N MET A 95 -6.62 -8.10 -23.95
CA MET A 95 -5.87 -7.19 -24.83
C MET A 95 -6.50 -7.07 -26.21
N ASN A 96 -6.92 -8.18 -26.83
CA ASN A 96 -7.56 -8.18 -28.14
C ASN A 96 -8.89 -7.41 -28.13
N ARG A 97 -9.72 -7.60 -27.08
CA ARG A 97 -10.98 -6.88 -26.90
C ARG A 97 -10.78 -5.38 -26.67
N ALA A 98 -9.66 -4.98 -26.05
CA ALA A 98 -9.29 -3.57 -25.94
C ALA A 98 -8.85 -2.99 -27.29
N ARG A 99 -8.04 -3.72 -28.09
CA ARG A 99 -7.61 -3.27 -29.42
C ARG A 99 -8.78 -3.13 -30.39
N SER A 100 -9.76 -4.04 -30.32
CA SER A 100 -10.94 -4.01 -31.18
C SER A 100 -11.94 -2.89 -30.81
N GLY A 101 -11.75 -2.23 -29.67
CA GLY A 101 -12.68 -1.22 -29.15
C GLY A 101 -13.95 -1.82 -28.52
N GLU A 102 -14.00 -3.13 -28.29
CA GLU A 102 -15.11 -3.79 -27.62
C GLU A 102 -15.20 -3.37 -26.14
N LEU A 103 -14.05 -3.20 -25.48
CA LEU A 103 -14.00 -2.75 -24.09
C LEU A 103 -14.21 -1.24 -23.98
N LYS A 104 -15.10 -0.85 -23.06
CA LYS A 104 -15.29 0.56 -22.66
C LYS A 104 -14.43 0.92 -21.46
N ILE A 105 -14.16 -0.02 -20.57
CA ILE A 105 -13.38 0.20 -19.34
C ILE A 105 -12.33 -0.90 -19.20
N LEU A 106 -11.06 -0.51 -19.02
CA LEU A 106 -9.98 -1.42 -18.66
C LEU A 106 -9.40 -0.99 -17.31
N MET A 107 -9.45 -1.87 -16.31
CA MET A 107 -8.89 -1.62 -14.99
C MET A 107 -7.51 -2.27 -14.87
N ILE A 108 -6.55 -1.57 -14.27
CA ILE A 108 -5.20 -2.10 -14.05
C ILE A 108 -4.60 -1.56 -12.75
N SER A 109 -3.76 -2.35 -12.10
CA SER A 109 -2.98 -1.88 -10.95
C SER A 109 -1.78 -1.04 -11.41
N VAL A 110 -1.30 -0.15 -10.55
CA VAL A 110 -0.12 0.67 -10.87
C VAL A 110 1.14 -0.20 -11.07
N GLU A 111 1.24 -1.31 -10.33
CA GLU A 111 2.34 -2.26 -10.43
C GLU A 111 2.32 -3.00 -11.77
N ARG A 112 1.13 -3.34 -12.29
CA ARG A 112 0.99 -3.93 -13.63
C ARG A 112 1.23 -2.92 -14.75
N LEU A 113 0.84 -1.66 -14.55
CA LEU A 113 1.09 -0.59 -15.52
C LEU A 113 2.58 -0.38 -15.83
N LYS A 114 3.48 -0.68 -14.88
CA LYS A 114 4.94 -0.64 -15.11
C LYS A 114 5.42 -1.56 -16.20
N ASN A 115 4.70 -2.66 -16.45
CA ASN A 115 5.14 -3.71 -17.35
C ASN A 115 5.33 -3.14 -18.77
N GLU A 116 6.54 -3.19 -19.30
CA GLU A 116 6.87 -2.62 -20.62
C GLU A 116 6.03 -3.22 -21.75
N ARG A 117 5.74 -4.52 -21.72
CA ARG A 117 4.86 -5.15 -22.73
C ARG A 117 3.46 -4.58 -22.67
N PHE A 118 2.93 -4.35 -21.46
CA PHE A 118 1.65 -3.69 -21.29
C PHE A 118 1.70 -2.24 -21.79
N ARG A 119 2.74 -1.48 -21.44
CA ARG A 119 2.90 -0.08 -21.89
C ARG A 119 3.02 0.03 -23.42
N HIS A 120 3.73 -0.88 -24.06
CA HIS A 120 3.82 -0.95 -25.51
C HIS A 120 2.47 -1.27 -26.16
N PHE A 121 1.72 -2.20 -25.58
CA PHE A 121 0.37 -2.54 -26.02
C PHE A 121 -0.60 -1.35 -25.86
N ILE A 122 -0.66 -0.77 -24.67
CA ILE A 122 -1.67 0.24 -24.34
C ILE A 122 -1.43 1.54 -25.10
N ALA A 123 -0.17 1.86 -25.43
CA ALA A 123 0.19 2.97 -26.30
C ALA A 123 -0.36 2.86 -27.74
N GLN A 124 -0.78 1.66 -28.18
CA GLN A 124 -1.40 1.42 -29.49
C GLN A 124 -2.93 1.48 -29.44
N VAL A 125 -3.52 1.61 -28.25
CA VAL A 125 -4.97 1.62 -28.05
C VAL A 125 -5.43 3.07 -27.88
N PRO A 126 -6.43 3.56 -28.65
CA PRO A 126 -7.01 4.86 -28.41
C PRO A 126 -7.66 4.92 -27.02
N ILE A 127 -7.32 5.94 -26.22
CA ILE A 127 -7.84 6.13 -24.87
C ILE A 127 -8.48 7.52 -24.79
N SER A 128 -9.74 7.56 -24.33
CA SER A 128 -10.46 8.82 -24.14
C SER A 128 -10.23 9.43 -22.77
N LEU A 129 -10.03 8.60 -21.74
CA LEU A 129 -9.93 9.05 -20.35
C LEU A 129 -8.99 8.15 -19.55
N LEU A 130 -8.05 8.77 -18.85
CA LEU A 130 -7.30 8.14 -17.76
C LEU A 130 -8.01 8.44 -16.44
N VAL A 131 -8.37 7.42 -15.69
CA VAL A 131 -8.95 7.55 -14.35
C VAL A 131 -7.88 7.10 -13.36
N VAL A 132 -7.59 7.94 -12.38
CA VAL A 132 -6.72 7.58 -11.25
C VAL A 132 -7.58 7.51 -10.00
N ASP A 133 -7.85 6.28 -9.56
CA ASP A 133 -8.53 6.01 -8.29
C ASP A 133 -7.54 6.09 -7.13
N GLU A 134 -8.04 6.46 -5.94
CA GLU A 134 -7.22 6.83 -4.78
C GLU A 134 -6.08 7.81 -5.13
N ALA A 135 -6.42 8.85 -5.89
CA ALA A 135 -5.47 9.81 -6.45
C ALA A 135 -4.57 10.49 -5.42
N HIS A 136 -4.95 10.54 -4.13
CA HIS A 136 -4.08 11.03 -3.06
C HIS A 136 -2.72 10.30 -3.00
N CYS A 137 -2.62 9.08 -3.53
CA CYS A 137 -1.38 8.30 -3.61
C CYS A 137 -0.31 8.95 -4.51
N ILE A 138 -0.72 9.86 -5.42
CA ILE A 138 0.16 10.65 -6.30
C ILE A 138 0.93 11.70 -5.51
N SER A 139 0.39 12.13 -4.36
CA SER A 139 1.03 13.13 -3.54
C SER A 139 1.93 12.47 -2.50
N GLU A 140 3.18 12.89 -2.42
CA GLU A 140 4.08 12.57 -1.30
C GLU A 140 3.52 13.13 0.02
N TRP A 141 2.66 14.14 -0.08
CA TRP A 141 1.91 14.70 1.04
C TRP A 141 0.62 13.92 1.34
N GLY A 142 0.38 12.78 0.69
CA GLY A 142 -0.74 11.87 0.95
C GLY A 142 -0.43 10.83 2.04
N HIS A 143 -1.48 10.37 2.73
CA HIS A 143 -1.44 9.42 3.87
C HIS A 143 -1.17 7.96 3.50
N ASN A 144 -1.15 7.64 2.21
CA ASN A 144 -0.88 6.30 1.70
C ASN A 144 -0.07 6.40 0.39
N PHE A 145 1.02 7.17 0.46
CA PHE A 145 1.88 7.41 -0.69
C PHE A 145 2.34 6.09 -1.33
N ARG A 146 2.16 5.99 -2.65
CA ARG A 146 2.64 4.86 -3.46
C ARG A 146 3.58 5.41 -4.51
N PRO A 147 4.89 5.11 -4.45
CA PRO A 147 5.88 5.69 -5.35
C PRO A 147 5.48 5.61 -6.83
N ASP A 148 4.88 4.51 -7.24
CA ASP A 148 4.53 4.26 -8.63
C ASP A 148 3.44 5.18 -9.19
N TYR A 149 2.62 5.79 -8.32
CA TYR A 149 1.64 6.79 -8.72
C TYR A 149 2.28 8.10 -9.19
N LEU A 150 3.53 8.40 -8.77
CA LEU A 150 4.26 9.58 -9.23
C LEU A 150 4.55 9.57 -10.72
N LYS A 151 4.53 8.39 -11.36
CA LYS A 151 4.83 8.21 -12.78
C LYS A 151 3.60 8.39 -13.68
N LEU A 152 2.40 8.43 -13.10
CA LEU A 152 1.15 8.52 -13.86
C LEU A 152 1.04 9.77 -14.75
N PRO A 153 1.51 10.97 -14.32
CA PRO A 153 1.58 12.13 -15.21
C PRO A 153 2.45 11.90 -16.45
N ASP A 154 3.60 11.23 -16.30
CA ASP A 154 4.49 10.91 -17.43
C ASP A 154 3.84 9.90 -18.37
N TYR A 155 3.21 8.86 -17.81
CA TYR A 155 2.49 7.87 -18.62
C TYR A 155 1.29 8.47 -19.36
N GLN A 156 0.58 9.41 -18.74
CA GLN A 156 -0.49 10.15 -19.40
C GLN A 156 0.02 10.89 -20.65
N ARG A 157 1.15 11.60 -20.54
CA ARG A 157 1.81 12.27 -21.67
C ARG A 157 2.33 11.27 -22.70
N GLN A 158 3.00 10.21 -22.25
CA GLN A 158 3.58 9.17 -23.10
C GLN A 158 2.53 8.47 -23.97
N PHE A 159 1.34 8.20 -23.41
CA PHE A 159 0.23 7.55 -24.11
C PHE A 159 -0.66 8.53 -24.89
N GLY A 160 -0.36 9.83 -24.85
CA GLY A 160 -1.14 10.86 -25.54
C GLY A 160 -2.59 10.97 -25.05
N ILE A 161 -2.84 10.70 -23.76
CA ILE A 161 -4.19 10.70 -23.19
C ILE A 161 -4.58 12.14 -22.88
N ALA A 162 -5.59 12.68 -23.56
CA ALA A 162 -5.96 14.09 -23.44
C ALA A 162 -6.60 14.46 -22.11
N GLN A 163 -7.32 13.54 -21.46
CA GLN A 163 -8.15 13.83 -20.29
C GLN A 163 -7.82 12.91 -19.12
N VAL A 164 -7.81 13.48 -17.92
CA VAL A 164 -7.61 12.76 -16.66
C VAL A 164 -8.74 13.05 -15.69
N LEU A 165 -9.23 12.01 -15.03
CA LEU A 165 -10.12 12.11 -13.90
C LEU A 165 -9.45 11.57 -12.64
N LEU A 166 -9.23 12.43 -11.66
CA LEU A 166 -8.69 12.05 -10.36
C LEU A 166 -9.83 11.79 -9.38
N LEU A 167 -9.81 10.65 -8.70
CA LEU A 167 -10.84 10.26 -7.73
C LEU A 167 -10.19 9.99 -6.38
N THR A 168 -10.67 10.62 -5.31
CA THR A 168 -10.24 10.24 -3.96
C THR A 168 -11.28 10.57 -2.90
N ALA A 169 -11.21 9.87 -1.77
CA ALA A 169 -12.07 10.14 -0.62
C ALA A 169 -11.51 11.17 0.36
N THR A 170 -10.18 11.19 0.50
CA THR A 170 -9.47 11.89 1.57
C THR A 170 -8.29 12.62 0.98
N ALA A 171 -8.40 13.94 0.84
CA ALA A 171 -7.32 14.82 0.39
C ALA A 171 -7.43 16.18 1.07
N THR A 172 -6.32 16.64 1.65
CA THR A 172 -6.22 18.00 2.19
C THR A 172 -6.07 19.02 1.05
N PRO A 173 -6.33 20.32 1.28
CA PRO A 173 -6.15 21.35 0.25
C PRO A 173 -4.76 21.33 -0.42
N ARG A 174 -3.72 21.02 0.36
CA ARG A 174 -2.34 20.87 -0.16
C ARG A 174 -2.20 19.69 -1.11
N VAL A 175 -2.79 18.54 -0.77
CA VAL A 175 -2.79 17.33 -1.62
C VAL A 175 -3.59 17.58 -2.90
N ILE A 176 -4.72 18.29 -2.80
CA ILE A 176 -5.54 18.68 -3.96
C ILE A 176 -4.74 19.56 -4.92
N ALA A 177 -4.04 20.58 -4.41
CA ALA A 177 -3.21 21.45 -5.22
C ALA A 177 -2.08 20.67 -5.94
N ASP A 178 -1.37 19.81 -5.22
CA ASP A 178 -0.29 18.99 -5.79
C ASP A 178 -0.79 18.03 -6.89
N MET A 179 -1.91 17.34 -6.66
CA MET A 179 -2.55 16.49 -7.67
C MET A 179 -2.99 17.29 -8.91
N ARG A 180 -3.58 18.47 -8.69
CA ARG A 180 -4.06 19.37 -9.74
C ARG A 180 -2.91 19.83 -10.62
N ASP A 181 -1.82 20.28 -10.02
CA ASP A 181 -0.67 20.84 -10.72
C ASP A 181 0.04 19.75 -11.56
N LYS A 182 0.18 18.53 -11.02
CA LYS A 182 0.76 17.38 -11.73
C LYS A 182 0.01 16.97 -13.00
N PHE A 183 -1.31 17.14 -13.02
CA PHE A 183 -2.18 16.78 -14.15
C PHE A 183 -2.75 17.97 -14.91
N ALA A 184 -2.29 19.19 -14.60
CA ALA A 184 -2.77 20.44 -15.20
C ALA A 184 -4.31 20.59 -15.18
N ILE A 185 -4.94 20.24 -14.06
CA ILE A 185 -6.40 20.35 -13.89
C ILE A 185 -6.76 21.79 -13.53
N ALA A 186 -7.79 22.36 -14.13
CA ALA A 186 -8.24 23.71 -13.79
C ALA A 186 -8.88 23.73 -12.40
N GLU A 187 -8.69 24.81 -11.63
CA GLU A 187 -9.30 24.95 -10.30
C GLU A 187 -10.83 24.80 -10.32
N ALA A 188 -11.48 25.32 -11.37
CA ALA A 188 -12.93 25.20 -11.56
C ALA A 188 -13.42 23.76 -11.84
N ASP A 189 -12.52 22.85 -12.23
CA ASP A 189 -12.83 21.44 -12.49
C ASP A 189 -12.43 20.53 -11.30
N VAL A 190 -12.07 21.13 -10.16
CA VAL A 190 -11.91 20.43 -8.88
C VAL A 190 -13.23 20.51 -8.11
N VAL A 191 -13.88 19.36 -7.93
CA VAL A 191 -15.15 19.26 -7.21
C VAL A 191 -14.93 18.56 -5.87
N THR A 192 -15.08 19.33 -4.80
CA THR A 192 -15.13 18.83 -3.43
C THR A 192 -16.59 18.75 -2.98
N THR A 193 -16.94 17.71 -2.25
CA THR A 193 -18.25 17.62 -1.57
C THR A 193 -18.03 17.65 -0.07
N GLY A 194 -19.05 18.08 0.68
CA GLY A 194 -18.98 18.19 2.14
C GLY A 194 -18.48 16.91 2.78
N PHE A 195 -17.53 17.07 3.69
CA PHE A 195 -16.86 16.01 4.42
C PHE A 195 -17.62 15.64 5.69
N TYR A 196 -18.44 16.57 6.19
CA TYR A 196 -19.28 16.37 7.36
C TYR A 196 -20.33 15.27 7.15
N ARG A 197 -20.35 14.29 8.05
CA ARG A 197 -21.34 13.21 8.09
C ARG A 197 -22.17 13.31 9.37
N ALA A 198 -23.40 13.80 9.24
CA ALA A 198 -24.31 14.00 10.37
C ALA A 198 -24.70 12.72 11.11
N ASN A 199 -24.53 11.55 10.48
CA ASN A 199 -24.87 10.26 11.05
C ASN A 199 -23.72 9.57 11.81
N LEU A 200 -22.53 10.19 11.88
CA LEU A 200 -21.38 9.63 12.58
C LEU A 200 -21.13 10.36 13.91
N ASN A 201 -21.27 9.64 15.02
CA ASN A 201 -20.93 10.15 16.34
C ASN A 201 -19.41 9.98 16.57
N LEU A 202 -18.67 11.09 16.64
CA LEU A 202 -17.22 11.05 16.88
C LEU A 202 -16.93 11.11 18.38
N LEU A 203 -16.50 9.99 18.95
CA LEU A 203 -16.29 9.82 20.38
C LEU A 203 -14.79 9.59 20.67
N VAL A 204 -14.22 10.39 21.56
CA VAL A 204 -12.85 10.19 22.07
C VAL A 204 -12.94 9.93 23.56
N GLU A 205 -12.44 8.77 23.99
CA GLU A 205 -12.39 8.39 25.40
C GLU A 205 -10.94 8.17 25.84
N PRO A 206 -10.42 9.00 26.76
CA PRO A 206 -9.13 8.78 27.41
C PRO A 206 -9.08 7.41 28.11
N GLN A 207 -8.17 6.53 27.70
CA GLN A 207 -8.02 5.21 28.32
C GLN A 207 -6.55 4.78 28.41
N PRO A 208 -5.99 4.61 29.62
CA PRO A 208 -4.63 4.09 29.75
C PRO A 208 -4.53 2.65 29.24
N GLY A 209 -3.34 2.26 28.76
CA GLY A 209 -3.07 0.95 28.13
C GLY A 209 -3.71 -0.24 28.83
N GLY A 210 -3.48 -0.38 30.13
CA GLY A 210 -4.00 -1.52 30.92
C GLY A 210 -5.53 -1.60 31.00
N ALA A 211 -6.25 -0.50 30.78
CA ALA A 211 -7.72 -0.46 30.87
C ALA A 211 -8.41 -0.60 29.50
N ARG A 212 -7.70 -0.43 28.38
CA ARG A 212 -8.28 -0.38 27.03
C ARG A 212 -9.06 -1.65 26.68
N LEU A 213 -8.52 -2.83 26.96
CA LEU A 213 -9.17 -4.11 26.63
C LEU A 213 -10.49 -4.31 27.38
N GLN A 214 -10.49 -4.01 28.69
CA GLN A 214 -11.70 -4.08 29.50
C GLN A 214 -12.74 -3.07 29.03
N ARG A 215 -12.32 -1.84 28.71
CA ARG A 215 -13.23 -0.79 28.21
C ARG A 215 -13.85 -1.16 26.87
N LEU A 216 -13.06 -1.70 25.93
CA LEU A 216 -13.52 -2.18 24.64
C LEU A 216 -14.60 -3.26 24.82
N GLN A 217 -14.35 -4.24 25.70
CA GLN A 217 -15.30 -5.29 26.01
C GLN A 217 -16.63 -4.70 26.54
N GLN A 218 -16.56 -3.77 27.49
CA GLN A 218 -17.75 -3.10 28.03
C GLN A 218 -18.52 -2.32 26.96
N TRP A 219 -17.81 -1.71 26.01
CA TRP A 219 -18.42 -0.97 24.91
C TRP A 219 -19.15 -1.87 23.92
N LEU A 220 -18.53 -2.99 23.54
CA LEU A 220 -19.08 -3.93 22.56
C LEU A 220 -20.14 -4.88 23.15
N ALA A 221 -20.14 -5.09 24.47
CA ALA A 221 -21.10 -5.98 25.13
C ALA A 221 -22.59 -5.68 24.82
N PRO A 222 -23.08 -4.43 24.86
CA PRO A 222 -24.45 -4.10 24.44
C PRO A 222 -24.64 -4.07 22.92
N ARG A 223 -23.57 -4.27 22.12
CA ARG A 223 -23.54 -4.10 20.65
C ARG A 223 -23.17 -5.40 19.93
N ARG A 224 -23.32 -6.56 20.58
CA ARG A 224 -22.84 -7.86 20.07
C ARG A 224 -23.44 -8.29 18.74
N GLU A 225 -24.62 -7.77 18.40
CA GLU A 225 -25.32 -8.06 17.13
C GLU A 225 -25.04 -7.00 16.05
N GLN A 226 -24.33 -5.93 16.40
CA GLN A 226 -24.05 -4.84 15.48
C GLN A 226 -22.71 -5.04 14.79
N ALA A 227 -22.70 -4.87 13.47
CA ALA A 227 -21.47 -4.91 12.67
C ALA A 227 -20.46 -3.87 13.17
N SER A 228 -19.30 -4.36 13.60
CA SER A 228 -18.27 -3.58 14.29
C SER A 228 -16.88 -3.84 13.69
N ILE A 229 -16.06 -2.80 13.59
CA ILE A 229 -14.64 -2.91 13.23
C ILE A 229 -13.81 -2.34 14.37
N VAL A 230 -12.80 -3.07 14.83
CA VAL A 230 -11.83 -2.61 15.83
C VAL A 230 -10.46 -2.49 15.16
N TYR A 231 -9.95 -1.27 15.04
CA TYR A 231 -8.64 -0.98 14.48
C TYR A 231 -7.54 -1.02 15.54
N VAL A 232 -6.47 -1.76 15.22
CA VAL A 232 -5.23 -1.88 15.99
C VAL A 232 -4.02 -1.63 15.10
N THR A 233 -2.87 -1.30 15.69
CA THR A 233 -1.65 -0.99 14.92
C THR A 233 -0.88 -2.25 14.50
N GLN A 234 -0.80 -3.25 15.39
CA GLN A 234 0.04 -4.44 15.20
C GLN A 234 -0.77 -5.72 14.98
N GLN A 235 -0.23 -6.66 14.21
CA GLN A 235 -0.86 -7.94 13.90
C GLN A 235 -1.10 -8.78 15.15
N LYS A 236 -0.10 -8.85 16.04
CA LYS A 236 -0.18 -9.54 17.33
C LYS A 236 -1.31 -9.00 18.20
N THR A 237 -1.49 -7.67 18.24
CA THR A 237 -2.60 -7.04 18.97
C THR A 237 -3.95 -7.43 18.37
N ALA A 238 -4.05 -7.57 17.04
CA ALA A 238 -5.29 -7.97 16.39
C ALA A 238 -5.72 -9.38 16.83
N GLU A 239 -4.77 -10.32 16.84
CA GLU A 239 -4.99 -11.69 17.31
C GLU A 239 -5.38 -11.72 18.78
N GLN A 240 -4.62 -11.04 19.65
CA GLN A 240 -4.86 -11.01 21.11
C GLN A 240 -6.23 -10.41 21.47
N VAL A 241 -6.59 -9.28 20.86
CA VAL A 241 -7.88 -8.62 21.12
C VAL A 241 -9.03 -9.47 20.58
N ALA A 242 -8.88 -10.08 19.39
CA ALA A 242 -9.90 -10.98 18.85
C ALA A 242 -10.12 -12.21 19.74
N GLU A 243 -9.05 -12.86 20.19
CA GLU A 243 -9.11 -14.01 21.10
C GLU A 243 -9.82 -13.66 22.42
N HIS A 244 -9.46 -12.53 23.04
CA HIS A 244 -10.11 -12.06 24.26
C HIS A 244 -11.61 -11.80 24.07
N LEU A 245 -11.99 -11.13 22.98
CA LEU A 245 -13.40 -10.85 22.69
C LEU A 245 -14.18 -12.12 22.35
N GLN A 246 -13.56 -13.07 21.65
CA GLN A 246 -14.14 -14.38 21.35
C GLN A 246 -14.41 -15.18 22.63
N GLY A 247 -13.48 -15.18 23.59
CA GLY A 247 -13.65 -15.78 24.90
C GLY A 247 -14.80 -15.19 25.74
N ARG A 248 -15.35 -14.03 25.33
CA ARG A 248 -16.52 -13.38 25.93
C ARG A 248 -17.81 -13.58 25.13
N GLY A 249 -17.78 -14.44 24.11
CA GLY A 249 -18.95 -14.83 23.31
C GLY A 249 -19.29 -13.87 22.17
N LEU A 250 -18.37 -12.99 21.75
CA LEU A 250 -18.56 -12.16 20.56
C LEU A 250 -18.19 -12.96 19.30
N ALA A 251 -19.03 -12.90 18.26
CA ALA A 251 -18.68 -13.44 16.94
C ALA A 251 -17.63 -12.54 16.28
N VAL A 252 -16.36 -12.84 16.49
CA VAL A 252 -15.21 -12.00 16.12
C VAL A 252 -14.11 -12.78 15.43
N SER A 253 -13.35 -12.11 14.56
CA SER A 253 -12.12 -12.65 13.98
C SER A 253 -11.05 -11.56 13.82
N ALA A 254 -9.78 -11.95 13.86
CA ALA A 254 -8.66 -11.08 13.52
C ALA A 254 -8.52 -10.97 11.99
N TYR A 255 -8.05 -9.83 11.50
CA TYR A 255 -7.72 -9.62 10.09
C TYR A 255 -6.47 -8.76 9.93
N HIS A 256 -5.42 -9.31 9.31
CA HIS A 256 -4.18 -8.58 9.03
C HIS A 256 -3.46 -9.14 7.80
N ALA A 257 -2.48 -8.37 7.29
CA ALA A 257 -1.71 -8.72 6.09
C ALA A 257 -0.84 -9.97 6.23
N GLY A 258 -0.58 -10.45 7.46
CA GLY A 258 0.15 -11.71 7.71
C GLY A 258 -0.68 -12.97 7.43
N MET A 259 -2.00 -12.84 7.26
CA MET A 259 -2.89 -13.96 6.95
C MET A 259 -2.88 -14.29 5.46
N GLY A 260 -2.97 -15.59 5.13
CA GLY A 260 -3.11 -16.07 3.75
C GLY A 260 -4.30 -15.43 3.02
N HIS A 261 -4.20 -15.27 1.71
CA HIS A 261 -5.25 -14.64 0.89
C HIS A 261 -6.62 -15.31 1.08
N GLU A 262 -6.67 -16.64 0.98
CA GLU A 262 -7.91 -17.42 1.13
C GLU A 262 -8.57 -17.21 2.50
N ALA A 263 -7.79 -17.19 3.58
CA ALA A 263 -8.29 -16.95 4.93
C ALA A 263 -8.92 -15.55 5.06
N ARG A 264 -8.25 -14.52 4.51
CA ARG A 264 -8.77 -13.15 4.48
C ARG A 264 -10.08 -13.06 3.72
N GLU A 265 -10.17 -13.71 2.56
CA GLU A 265 -11.37 -13.71 1.74
C GLU A 265 -12.56 -14.37 2.45
N VAL A 266 -12.33 -15.51 3.11
CA VAL A 266 -13.36 -16.19 3.92
C VAL A 266 -13.83 -15.29 5.06
N ILE A 267 -12.93 -14.67 5.81
CA ILE A 267 -13.29 -13.77 6.93
C ILE A 267 -14.10 -12.58 6.44
N GLN A 268 -13.66 -11.94 5.35
CA GLN A 268 -14.39 -10.82 4.74
C GLN A 268 -15.80 -11.25 4.33
N ARG A 269 -15.95 -12.38 3.64
CA ARG A 269 -17.25 -12.91 3.20
C ARG A 269 -18.20 -13.13 4.38
N ARG A 270 -17.72 -13.75 5.46
CA ARG A 270 -18.49 -14.01 6.68
C ARG A 270 -18.93 -12.72 7.39
N PHE A 271 -18.07 -11.70 7.41
CA PHE A 271 -18.42 -10.37 7.93
C PHE A 271 -19.47 -9.66 7.06
N MET A 272 -19.33 -9.73 5.74
CA MET A 272 -20.31 -9.17 4.79
C MET A 272 -21.69 -9.83 4.96
N ALA A 273 -21.72 -11.16 5.15
CA ALA A 273 -22.92 -11.96 5.38
C ALA A 273 -23.56 -11.77 6.78
N GLY A 274 -22.87 -11.09 7.72
CA GLY A 274 -23.34 -10.90 9.08
C GLY A 274 -23.11 -12.10 10.02
N GLU A 275 -22.36 -13.12 9.59
CA GLU A 275 -21.97 -14.25 10.45
C GLU A 275 -20.93 -13.84 11.50
N LEU A 276 -20.10 -12.85 11.18
CA LEU A 276 -19.20 -12.20 12.11
C LEU A 276 -19.77 -10.83 12.45
N ALA A 277 -20.00 -10.58 13.74
CA ALA A 277 -20.44 -9.27 14.22
C ALA A 277 -19.27 -8.29 14.33
N CYS A 278 -18.05 -8.77 14.56
CA CYS A 278 -16.89 -7.93 14.79
C CYS A 278 -15.67 -8.41 13.99
N ILE A 279 -14.89 -7.46 13.48
CA ILE A 279 -13.54 -7.73 12.95
C ILE A 279 -12.55 -6.89 13.73
N VAL A 280 -11.50 -7.52 14.25
CA VAL A 280 -10.35 -6.81 14.83
C VAL A 280 -9.24 -6.80 13.79
N ALA A 281 -8.79 -5.63 13.36
CA ALA A 281 -7.91 -5.55 12.22
C ALA A 281 -6.85 -4.47 12.30
N THR A 282 -5.75 -4.71 11.59
CA THR A 282 -4.87 -3.62 11.18
C THR A 282 -5.47 -2.86 10.00
N ILE A 283 -4.81 -1.80 9.55
CA ILE A 283 -5.19 -1.02 8.35
C ILE A 283 -5.35 -1.86 7.07
N ALA A 284 -4.90 -3.12 7.08
CA ALA A 284 -5.13 -4.08 6.01
C ALA A 284 -6.62 -4.40 5.77
N PHE A 285 -7.47 -4.28 6.80
CA PHE A 285 -8.92 -4.44 6.65
C PHE A 285 -9.57 -3.08 6.41
N GLY A 286 -9.79 -2.75 5.15
CA GLY A 286 -10.38 -1.45 4.89
C GLY A 286 -10.74 -1.23 3.44
N MET A 287 -9.76 -0.84 2.65
CA MET A 287 -10.01 -0.39 1.29
C MET A 287 -10.74 -1.49 0.49
N GLY A 288 -11.87 -1.15 -0.14
CA GLY A 288 -12.73 -2.10 -0.86
C GLY A 288 -13.94 -2.65 -0.07
N ILE A 289 -14.00 -2.52 1.26
CA ILE A 289 -15.17 -2.99 2.02
C ILE A 289 -16.36 -2.06 1.75
N ASP A 290 -17.48 -2.62 1.28
CA ASP A 290 -18.75 -1.94 1.06
C ASP A 290 -19.93 -2.55 1.84
N LYS A 291 -19.73 -2.78 3.13
CA LYS A 291 -20.82 -3.13 4.05
C LYS A 291 -21.57 -1.86 4.47
N ARG A 292 -22.86 -1.77 4.14
CA ARG A 292 -23.66 -0.54 4.33
C ARG A 292 -23.97 -0.22 5.79
N ASP A 293 -24.06 -1.26 6.60
CA ASP A 293 -24.66 -1.28 7.94
C ASP A 293 -23.62 -1.41 9.08
N ILE A 294 -22.37 -1.00 8.86
CA ILE A 294 -21.38 -0.93 9.95
C ILE A 294 -21.82 0.14 10.97
N ARG A 295 -22.10 -0.30 12.19
CA ARG A 295 -22.60 0.54 13.29
C ARG A 295 -21.50 1.06 14.19
N ASN A 296 -20.40 0.33 14.33
CA ASN A 296 -19.32 0.71 15.22
C ASN A 296 -17.97 0.64 14.50
N VAL A 297 -17.20 1.71 14.60
CA VAL A 297 -15.76 1.70 14.29
C VAL A 297 -15.04 2.12 15.57
N VAL A 298 -14.16 1.27 16.07
CA VAL A 298 -13.41 1.50 17.29
C VAL A 298 -11.92 1.52 17.00
N HIS A 299 -11.25 2.62 17.29
CA HIS A 299 -9.80 2.70 17.31
C HIS A 299 -9.30 2.29 18.68
N PHE A 300 -8.82 1.05 18.78
CA PHE A 300 -8.20 0.53 20.00
C PHE A 300 -6.80 1.12 20.21
N ASP A 301 -6.06 1.27 19.11
CA ASP A 301 -4.82 2.05 19.04
C ASP A 301 -5.08 3.36 18.29
N LEU A 302 -4.24 4.36 18.52
CA LEU A 302 -4.28 5.61 17.75
C LEU A 302 -4.05 5.31 16.26
N PRO A 303 -4.83 5.91 15.34
CA PRO A 303 -4.54 5.86 13.92
C PRO A 303 -3.20 6.53 13.60
N LYS A 304 -2.70 6.36 12.37
CA LYS A 304 -1.41 6.98 11.96
C LYS A 304 -1.53 8.48 11.65
N SER A 305 -2.73 8.93 11.26
CA SER A 305 -2.99 10.28 10.78
C SER A 305 -4.48 10.62 10.84
N VAL A 306 -4.83 11.90 10.64
CA VAL A 306 -6.22 12.36 10.53
C VAL A 306 -6.90 11.74 9.30
N GLU A 307 -6.15 11.55 8.22
CA GLU A 307 -6.61 10.94 6.98
C GLU A 307 -6.95 9.47 7.16
N ASN A 308 -6.07 8.70 7.82
CA ASN A 308 -6.36 7.30 8.14
C ASN A 308 -7.60 7.20 9.04
N TYR A 309 -7.66 8.01 10.11
CA TYR A 309 -8.82 8.09 10.99
C TYR A 309 -10.10 8.33 10.18
N SER A 310 -10.09 9.35 9.32
CA SER A 310 -11.23 9.70 8.49
C SER A 310 -11.66 8.57 7.54
N GLN A 311 -10.71 7.93 6.87
CA GLN A 311 -11.01 6.85 5.91
C GLN A 311 -11.63 5.64 6.63
N GLU A 312 -11.12 5.36 7.83
CA GLU A 312 -11.54 4.25 8.69
C GLU A 312 -12.95 4.46 9.25
N ILE A 313 -13.24 5.64 9.83
CA ILE A 313 -14.59 5.96 10.33
C ILE A 313 -15.60 6.11 9.17
N GLY A 314 -15.14 6.48 7.98
CA GLY A 314 -15.95 6.60 6.76
C GLY A 314 -16.61 5.28 6.32
N ARG A 315 -16.18 4.15 6.90
CA ARG A 315 -16.78 2.82 6.70
C ARG A 315 -18.11 2.65 7.42
N ALA A 316 -18.31 3.37 8.53
CA ALA A 316 -19.53 3.32 9.31
C ALA A 316 -20.69 4.01 8.58
N GLY A 317 -21.91 3.52 8.82
CA GLY A 317 -23.13 4.29 8.55
C GLY A 317 -23.37 4.63 7.08
N ARG A 318 -22.92 3.81 6.12
CA ARG A 318 -23.07 4.12 4.67
C ARG A 318 -24.53 4.07 4.20
N ASP A 319 -25.40 3.42 4.96
CA ASP A 319 -26.86 3.49 4.84
C ASP A 319 -27.47 4.81 5.36
N GLY A 320 -26.66 5.72 5.91
CA GLY A 320 -27.10 6.99 6.49
C GLY A 320 -27.64 6.88 7.91
N GLN A 321 -27.69 5.68 8.50
CA GLN A 321 -28.16 5.48 9.87
C GLN A 321 -27.07 5.87 10.89
N PRO A 322 -27.47 6.23 12.13
CA PRO A 322 -26.51 6.56 13.19
C PRO A 322 -25.49 5.45 13.43
N SER A 323 -24.22 5.84 13.54
CA SER A 323 -23.12 4.93 13.85
C SER A 323 -22.10 5.61 14.77
N ASP A 324 -21.51 4.84 15.68
CA ASP A 324 -20.54 5.30 16.66
C ASP A 324 -19.10 5.07 16.17
N CYS A 325 -18.27 6.11 16.25
CA CYS A 325 -16.85 6.07 15.93
C CYS A 325 -16.06 6.41 17.21
N LEU A 326 -15.57 5.38 17.91
CA LEU A 326 -14.92 5.51 19.21
C LEU A 326 -13.39 5.41 19.10
N VAL A 327 -12.67 6.35 19.69
CA VAL A 327 -11.22 6.25 19.89
C VAL A 327 -10.93 6.03 21.37
N LEU A 328 -10.28 4.90 21.69
CA LEU A 328 -9.72 4.62 23.02
C LEU A 328 -8.33 5.24 23.09
N ALA A 329 -8.27 6.52 23.43
CA ALA A 329 -7.11 7.36 23.20
C ALA A 329 -6.14 7.35 24.39
N SER A 330 -4.86 7.13 24.09
CA SER A 330 -3.74 7.29 25.03
C SER A 330 -2.44 7.51 24.28
N ARG A 331 -1.48 8.17 24.94
CA ARG A 331 -0.15 8.48 24.37
C ARG A 331 0.86 7.34 24.52
N ASP A 332 0.50 6.27 25.23
CA ASP A 332 1.31 5.05 25.38
C ASP A 332 1.68 4.38 24.04
N GLY A 333 0.82 4.46 23.02
CA GLY A 333 1.08 3.91 21.69
C GLY A 333 1.88 4.83 20.74
N LEU A 334 2.29 6.02 21.18
CA LEU A 334 2.90 7.03 20.31
C LEU A 334 4.27 6.58 19.78
N SER A 335 5.11 6.01 20.65
CA SER A 335 6.44 5.52 20.27
C SER A 335 6.37 4.48 19.14
N VAL A 336 5.37 3.59 19.16
CA VAL A 336 5.15 2.60 18.11
C VAL A 336 4.88 3.27 16.76
N LEU A 337 4.04 4.31 16.71
CA LEU A 337 3.73 5.03 15.48
C LEU A 337 4.97 5.75 14.94
N GLU A 338 5.69 6.45 15.80
CA GLU A 338 6.92 7.16 15.46
C GLU A 338 8.03 6.19 14.98
N ASN A 339 8.17 5.04 15.63
CA ASN A 339 9.15 4.00 15.26
C ASN A 339 8.94 3.45 13.83
N PHE A 340 7.71 3.44 13.32
CA PHE A 340 7.48 3.13 11.91
C PHE A 340 8.07 4.19 11.00
N VAL A 341 7.89 5.48 11.33
CA VAL A 341 8.44 6.60 10.56
C VAL A 341 9.96 6.56 10.56
N TYR A 342 10.59 6.53 11.74
CA TYR A 342 12.06 6.52 11.88
C TYR A 342 12.74 5.28 11.29
N GLY A 343 12.03 4.15 11.27
CA GLY A 343 12.51 2.94 10.63
C GLY A 343 12.47 2.99 9.10
N ASP A 344 11.67 3.87 8.53
CA ASP A 344 11.48 4.02 7.09
C ASP A 344 12.37 5.12 6.46
N THR A 345 13.15 5.85 7.25
CA THR A 345 14.12 6.86 6.78
C THR A 345 15.48 6.21 6.46
N PRO A 346 15.91 6.09 5.19
CA PRO A 346 17.21 5.51 4.85
C PRO A 346 18.38 6.35 5.41
N GLU A 347 19.45 5.68 5.84
CA GLU A 347 20.68 6.38 6.23
C GLU A 347 21.50 6.77 4.99
N PRO A 348 22.32 7.85 5.04
CA PRO A 348 23.16 8.26 3.91
C PRO A 348 24.04 7.14 3.36
N GLY A 349 24.63 6.31 4.25
CA GLY A 349 25.45 5.17 3.85
C GLY A 349 24.67 4.11 3.07
N GLY A 350 23.40 3.89 3.42
CA GLY A 350 22.53 2.97 2.69
C GLY A 350 22.17 3.49 1.30
N ILE A 351 21.85 4.79 1.19
CA ILE A 351 21.59 5.45 -0.11
C ILE A 351 22.84 5.39 -0.98
N ARG A 352 24.01 5.72 -0.42
CA ARG A 352 25.28 5.66 -1.12
C ARG A 352 25.58 4.26 -1.65
N ALA A 353 25.34 3.20 -0.86
CA ALA A 353 25.54 1.83 -1.30
C ALA A 353 24.69 1.47 -2.53
N VAL A 354 23.43 1.94 -2.59
CA VAL A 354 22.57 1.77 -3.77
C VAL A 354 23.14 2.51 -4.99
N LEU A 355 23.58 3.76 -4.79
CA LEU A 355 24.13 4.59 -5.85
C LEU A 355 25.49 4.06 -6.36
N GLU A 356 26.32 3.48 -5.50
CA GLU A 356 27.59 2.85 -5.87
C GLU A 356 27.37 1.58 -6.68
N ASP A 357 26.42 0.73 -6.26
CA ASP A 357 26.02 -0.48 -6.99
C ASP A 357 25.52 -0.14 -8.41
N LEU A 358 24.70 0.90 -8.52
CA LEU A 358 24.22 1.45 -9.80
C LEU A 358 25.36 2.05 -10.64
N ARG A 359 26.24 2.85 -10.02
CA ARG A 359 27.36 3.51 -10.71
C ARG A 359 28.36 2.51 -11.28
N ALA A 360 28.53 1.34 -10.63
CA ALA A 360 29.41 0.28 -11.11
C ALA A 360 29.01 -0.28 -12.49
N VAL A 361 27.72 -0.18 -12.86
CA VAL A 361 27.21 -0.58 -14.17
C VAL A 361 27.57 0.45 -15.26
N GLY A 362 27.61 1.74 -14.92
CA GLY A 362 27.92 2.84 -15.83
C GLY A 362 26.79 3.24 -16.78
N THR A 363 26.91 4.44 -17.35
CA THR A 363 25.91 5.02 -18.27
C THR A 363 25.68 4.14 -19.50
N GLY A 364 24.40 3.89 -19.82
CA GLY A 364 23.99 3.06 -20.95
C GLY A 364 23.93 1.55 -20.65
N GLY A 365 24.40 1.13 -19.47
CA GLY A 365 24.32 -0.26 -19.03
C GLY A 365 22.94 -0.68 -18.51
N GLN A 366 22.79 -1.98 -18.25
CA GLN A 366 21.60 -2.57 -17.63
C GLN A 366 21.92 -2.98 -16.20
N TRP A 367 21.24 -2.36 -15.25
CA TRP A 367 21.34 -2.66 -13.83
C TRP A 367 20.25 -3.64 -13.44
N GLU A 368 20.66 -4.88 -13.15
CA GLU A 368 19.78 -5.95 -12.68
C GLU A 368 19.77 -5.97 -11.15
N LEU A 369 18.60 -5.87 -10.54
CA LEU A 369 18.49 -5.87 -9.08
C LEU A 369 17.35 -6.77 -8.60
N MET A 370 17.63 -7.47 -7.50
CA MET A 370 16.62 -8.11 -6.67
C MET A 370 16.38 -7.24 -5.44
N LEU A 371 15.13 -6.79 -5.24
CA LEU A 371 14.80 -5.85 -4.17
C LEU A 371 15.25 -6.32 -2.78
N GLY A 372 15.13 -7.63 -2.49
CA GLY A 372 15.57 -8.19 -1.21
C GLY A 372 17.08 -8.13 -1.02
N GLN A 373 17.86 -8.43 -2.06
CA GLN A 373 19.33 -8.37 -2.00
C GLN A 373 19.82 -6.94 -1.89
N LEU A 374 19.22 -6.02 -2.64
CA LEU A 374 19.56 -4.60 -2.56
C LEU A 374 19.18 -4.01 -1.19
N ALA A 375 18.07 -4.45 -0.60
CA ALA A 375 17.68 -4.09 0.77
C ALA A 375 18.69 -4.61 1.80
N ASP A 376 19.17 -5.85 1.65
CA ASP A 376 20.19 -6.42 2.52
C ASP A 376 21.57 -5.74 2.37
N LEU A 377 21.93 -5.33 1.15
CA LEU A 377 23.16 -4.59 0.84
C LEU A 377 23.13 -3.18 1.44
N SER A 378 22.04 -2.46 1.22
CA SER A 378 21.89 -1.05 1.60
C SER A 378 21.39 -0.85 3.03
N ASN A 379 20.94 -1.91 3.71
CA ASN A 379 20.21 -1.85 4.98
C ASN A 379 18.95 -0.96 4.91
N ILE A 380 18.35 -0.81 3.72
CA ILE A 380 17.11 -0.04 3.52
C ILE A 380 15.93 -1.00 3.47
N ARG A 381 14.86 -0.71 4.22
CA ARG A 381 13.62 -1.50 4.15
C ARG A 381 13.01 -1.46 2.75
N ALA A 382 12.29 -2.51 2.38
CA ALA A 382 11.78 -2.69 1.03
C ALA A 382 10.91 -1.51 0.52
N LEU A 383 10.06 -0.91 1.36
CA LEU A 383 9.19 0.19 0.94
C LEU A 383 9.99 1.49 0.69
N PRO A 384 10.81 2.00 1.64
CA PRO A 384 11.70 3.13 1.37
C PRO A 384 12.66 2.89 0.20
N LEU A 385 13.15 1.66 0.00
CA LEU A 385 14.00 1.33 -1.14
C LEU A 385 13.24 1.48 -2.47
N LYS A 386 11.97 1.06 -2.55
CA LYS A 386 11.13 1.33 -3.73
C LYS A 386 10.93 2.82 -3.95
N THR A 387 10.71 3.60 -2.88
CA THR A 387 10.62 5.06 -2.98
C THR A 387 11.91 5.65 -3.56
N LEU A 388 13.07 5.21 -3.05
CA LEU A 388 14.39 5.63 -3.55
C LEU A 388 14.54 5.32 -5.05
N LEU A 389 14.19 4.11 -5.50
CA LEU A 389 14.25 3.74 -6.92
C LEU A 389 13.36 4.64 -7.80
N VAL A 390 12.15 4.94 -7.36
CA VAL A 390 11.28 5.87 -8.10
C VAL A 390 11.85 7.29 -8.14
N GLN A 391 12.44 7.77 -7.05
CA GLN A 391 13.08 9.10 -7.02
C GLN A 391 14.27 9.18 -7.98
N LEU A 392 15.00 8.08 -8.19
CA LEU A 392 16.06 7.97 -9.19
C LEU A 392 15.50 7.98 -10.62
N GLU A 393 14.35 7.30 -10.85
CA GLU A 393 13.68 7.34 -12.15
C GLU A 393 13.17 8.74 -12.51
N LEU A 394 12.54 9.44 -11.56
CA LEU A 394 12.01 10.79 -11.77
C LEU A 394 13.12 11.82 -12.03
N ARG A 395 14.32 11.58 -11.51
CA ARG A 395 15.53 12.39 -11.79
C ARG A 395 16.22 11.99 -13.09
N GLY A 396 15.73 10.98 -13.79
CA GLY A 396 16.34 10.49 -15.03
C GLY A 396 17.68 9.79 -14.83
N VAL A 397 17.95 9.24 -13.63
CA VAL A 397 19.16 8.45 -13.34
C VAL A 397 18.99 7.03 -13.90
N ILE A 398 17.79 6.46 -13.78
CA ILE A 398 17.44 5.13 -14.26
C ILE A 398 16.11 5.11 -14.99
N ALA A 399 15.90 4.08 -15.82
CA ALA A 399 14.59 3.81 -16.44
C ALA A 399 14.26 2.31 -16.42
N PRO A 400 13.02 1.93 -16.07
CA PRO A 400 12.63 0.53 -15.99
C PRO A 400 12.53 -0.06 -17.40
N ARG A 401 13.15 -1.22 -17.61
CA ARG A 401 13.08 -2.00 -18.86
C ARG A 401 12.07 -3.11 -18.68
N TYR A 402 12.52 -4.25 -18.15
CA TYR A 402 11.69 -5.43 -17.93
C TYR A 402 11.96 -6.03 -16.55
N ALA A 403 11.08 -6.93 -16.14
CA ALA A 403 11.30 -7.76 -14.97
C ALA A 403 11.18 -9.23 -15.36
N TYR A 404 11.98 -10.09 -14.73
CA TYR A 404 11.92 -11.53 -14.93
C TYR A 404 12.18 -12.23 -13.60
N PHE A 405 11.63 -13.44 -13.43
CA PHE A 405 12.00 -14.29 -12.31
C PHE A 405 13.33 -14.96 -12.63
N ALA A 406 14.35 -14.82 -11.79
CA ALA A 406 15.66 -15.42 -12.00
C ALA A 406 15.62 -16.95 -11.83
N GLU A 407 14.83 -17.43 -10.88
CA GLU A 407 14.73 -18.85 -10.53
C GLU A 407 13.35 -19.42 -10.91
N TYR A 408 13.33 -20.57 -11.58
CA TYR A 408 12.11 -21.34 -11.84
C TYR A 408 12.26 -22.71 -11.20
N ARG A 409 11.27 -23.06 -10.38
CA ARG A 409 11.15 -24.37 -9.74
C ARG A 409 9.91 -25.05 -10.26
N PHE A 410 9.97 -26.36 -10.50
CA PHE A 410 8.80 -27.12 -10.91
C PHE A 410 8.71 -28.44 -10.16
N LYS A 411 7.49 -28.83 -9.81
CA LYS A 411 7.15 -30.14 -9.30
C LYS A 411 6.45 -30.92 -10.40
N LEU A 412 7.03 -32.03 -10.79
CA LEU A 412 6.44 -32.91 -11.79
C LEU A 412 5.21 -33.61 -11.21
N LEU A 413 4.09 -33.55 -11.93
CA LEU A 413 2.85 -34.28 -11.62
C LEU A 413 2.75 -35.57 -12.45
N LEU A 414 3.44 -35.60 -13.59
CA LEU A 414 3.73 -36.79 -14.38
C LEU A 414 5.17 -37.24 -14.15
N ASP A 415 5.46 -38.53 -14.23
CA ASP A 415 6.85 -38.98 -14.26
C ASP A 415 7.57 -38.52 -15.53
N ASP A 416 8.90 -38.54 -15.50
CA ASP A 416 9.75 -38.05 -16.59
C ASP A 416 9.42 -38.71 -17.93
N GLN A 417 9.19 -40.02 -17.96
CA GLN A 417 8.94 -40.73 -19.22
C GLN A 417 7.56 -40.40 -19.77
N ALA A 418 6.56 -40.27 -18.91
CA ALA A 418 5.22 -39.86 -19.29
C ALA A 418 5.19 -38.43 -19.85
N LEU A 419 6.01 -37.52 -19.30
CA LEU A 419 6.17 -36.17 -19.83
C LEU A 419 6.88 -36.18 -21.19
N LEU A 420 7.98 -36.94 -21.32
CA LEU A 420 8.73 -37.04 -22.58
C LEU A 420 7.92 -37.69 -23.70
N ALA A 421 7.05 -38.65 -23.37
CA ALA A 421 6.15 -39.29 -24.32
C ALA A 421 5.10 -38.34 -24.93
N GLN A 422 4.89 -37.14 -24.35
CA GLN A 422 4.02 -36.11 -24.94
C GLN A 422 4.64 -35.41 -26.16
N PHE A 423 5.92 -35.67 -26.44
CA PHE A 423 6.68 -34.98 -27.48
C PHE A 423 7.44 -35.94 -28.39
N GLU A 424 7.64 -35.50 -29.63
CA GLU A 424 8.43 -36.22 -30.64
C GLU A 424 9.49 -35.30 -31.24
N GLY A 425 10.55 -35.91 -31.79
CA GLY A 425 11.63 -35.20 -32.50
C GLY A 425 12.34 -34.15 -31.66
N GLU A 426 12.57 -32.97 -32.25
CA GLU A 426 13.31 -31.85 -31.62
C GLU A 426 12.67 -31.37 -30.31
N ARG A 427 11.33 -31.43 -30.21
CA ARG A 427 10.63 -31.01 -28.97
C ARG A 427 10.93 -31.95 -27.82
N ARG A 428 10.99 -33.26 -28.07
CA ARG A 428 11.35 -34.25 -27.06
C ARG A 428 12.77 -34.04 -26.56
N GLN A 429 13.72 -33.84 -27.47
CA GLN A 429 15.11 -33.55 -27.14
C GLN A 429 15.24 -32.28 -26.29
N PHE A 430 14.46 -31.25 -26.60
CA PHE A 430 14.41 -30.03 -25.80
C PHE A 430 13.86 -30.27 -24.38
N VAL A 431 12.81 -31.09 -24.22
CA VAL A 431 12.28 -31.43 -22.89
C VAL A 431 13.27 -32.31 -22.10
N GLU A 432 13.94 -33.25 -22.76
CA GLU A 432 15.03 -34.05 -22.17
C GLU A 432 16.14 -33.13 -21.63
N ALA A 433 16.59 -32.17 -22.45
CA ALA A 433 17.57 -31.16 -22.05
C ALA A 433 17.11 -30.33 -20.84
N LEU A 434 15.84 -29.88 -20.84
CA LEU A 434 15.26 -29.13 -19.73
C LEU A 434 15.31 -29.94 -18.43
N LEU A 435 14.93 -31.22 -18.48
CA LEU A 435 14.93 -32.10 -17.32
C LEU A 435 16.35 -32.44 -16.83
N SER A 436 17.33 -32.59 -17.75
CA SER A 436 18.72 -32.89 -17.39
C SER A 436 19.46 -31.68 -16.84
N SER A 437 19.16 -30.47 -17.32
CA SER A 437 19.71 -29.22 -16.78
C SER A 437 18.96 -28.70 -15.55
N SER A 438 18.15 -29.54 -14.90
CA SER A 438 17.42 -29.21 -13.68
C SER A 438 18.01 -29.90 -12.45
N ARG A 439 18.27 -29.13 -11.39
CA ARG A 439 18.71 -29.64 -10.09
C ARG A 439 17.52 -30.23 -9.34
N ARG A 440 17.52 -31.55 -9.12
CA ARG A 440 16.41 -32.24 -8.47
C ARG A 440 16.49 -32.15 -6.95
N ALA A 441 15.40 -31.74 -6.31
CA ALA A 441 15.18 -31.96 -4.89
C ALA A 441 14.01 -32.94 -4.67
N ARG A 442 13.67 -33.24 -3.40
CA ARG A 442 12.67 -34.27 -3.04
C ARG A 442 11.28 -34.05 -3.64
N THR A 443 10.91 -32.81 -3.94
CA THR A 443 9.56 -32.48 -4.43
C THR A 443 9.57 -31.44 -5.55
N TRP A 444 10.55 -30.52 -5.51
CA TRP A 444 10.69 -29.44 -6.47
C TRP A 444 12.04 -29.54 -7.16
N ASN A 445 12.08 -29.40 -8.48
CA ASN A 445 13.28 -29.31 -9.29
C ASN A 445 13.55 -27.83 -9.58
N THR A 446 14.80 -27.37 -9.51
CA THR A 446 15.19 -26.00 -9.87
C THR A 446 15.89 -26.01 -11.22
N LEU A 447 15.42 -25.18 -12.16
CA LEU A 447 15.98 -25.10 -13.50
C LEU A 447 17.27 -24.25 -13.52
N ASP A 448 18.32 -24.76 -14.18
CA ASP A 448 19.57 -24.05 -14.41
C ASP A 448 19.61 -23.48 -15.84
N PHE A 449 19.22 -22.22 -16.00
CA PHE A 449 19.16 -21.57 -17.33
C PHE A 449 20.53 -21.40 -17.97
N ASP A 450 21.58 -21.17 -17.18
CA ASP A 450 22.93 -20.97 -17.71
C ASP A 450 23.52 -22.27 -18.21
N LEU A 451 23.25 -23.39 -17.53
CA LEU A 451 23.60 -24.72 -18.01
C LEU A 451 22.84 -25.05 -19.31
N LEU A 452 21.52 -24.84 -19.31
CA LEU A 452 20.67 -25.15 -20.46
C LEU A 452 21.02 -24.30 -21.70
N TYR A 453 21.38 -23.03 -21.51
CA TYR A 453 21.85 -22.17 -22.60
C TYR A 453 23.23 -22.59 -23.11
N ARG A 454 24.19 -22.89 -22.23
CA ARG A 454 25.55 -23.30 -22.63
C ARG A 454 25.59 -24.66 -23.34
N GLU A 455 24.81 -25.63 -22.87
CA GLU A 455 24.85 -27.00 -23.41
C GLU A 455 23.90 -27.20 -24.59
N HIS A 456 22.77 -26.49 -24.62
CA HIS A 456 21.70 -26.73 -25.59
C HIS A 456 21.27 -25.49 -26.38
N GLY A 457 21.91 -24.33 -26.17
CA GLY A 457 21.59 -23.09 -26.88
C GLY A 457 20.16 -22.59 -26.63
N ALA A 458 19.51 -23.07 -25.57
CA ALA A 458 18.11 -22.79 -25.31
C ALA A 458 17.91 -21.39 -24.72
N GLU A 459 17.31 -20.49 -25.50
CA GLU A 459 16.97 -19.16 -25.01
C GLU A 459 15.96 -19.20 -23.86
N ARG A 460 16.18 -18.36 -22.85
CA ARG A 460 15.31 -18.23 -21.66
C ARG A 460 13.82 -18.13 -22.01
N ALA A 461 13.49 -17.33 -23.02
CA ALA A 461 12.10 -17.12 -23.45
C ALA A 461 11.43 -18.41 -23.97
N ARG A 462 12.17 -19.28 -24.68
CA ARG A 462 11.69 -20.59 -25.16
C ARG A 462 11.42 -21.53 -24.00
N VAL A 463 12.31 -21.53 -23.01
CA VAL A 463 12.25 -22.40 -21.83
C VAL A 463 11.10 -22.04 -20.92
N VAL A 464 10.93 -20.75 -20.60
CA VAL A 464 9.79 -20.26 -19.81
C VAL A 464 8.47 -20.59 -20.50
N LYS A 465 8.38 -20.37 -21.83
CA LYS A 465 7.18 -20.72 -22.61
C LYS A 465 6.85 -22.22 -22.56
N ALA A 466 7.85 -23.09 -22.50
CA ALA A 466 7.63 -24.52 -22.38
C ALA A 466 7.13 -24.92 -20.98
N LEU A 467 7.73 -24.35 -19.93
CA LEU A 467 7.29 -24.57 -18.54
C LEU A 467 5.85 -24.10 -18.31
N ASP A 468 5.51 -22.91 -18.82
CA ASP A 468 4.14 -22.39 -18.77
C ASP A 468 3.16 -23.35 -19.46
N TYR A 469 3.51 -23.85 -20.65
CA TYR A 469 2.71 -24.84 -21.38
C TYR A 469 2.55 -26.15 -20.60
N PHE A 470 3.59 -26.64 -19.93
CA PHE A 470 3.49 -27.86 -19.12
C PHE A 470 2.58 -27.67 -17.90
N GLN A 471 2.60 -26.48 -17.29
CA GLN A 471 1.67 -26.13 -16.21
C GLN A 471 0.23 -26.02 -16.72
N GLU A 472 -0.02 -25.37 -17.85
CA GLU A 472 -1.36 -25.27 -18.47
C GLU A 472 -1.96 -26.66 -18.75
N LYS A 473 -1.12 -27.65 -19.05
CA LYS A 473 -1.52 -29.05 -19.24
C LYS A 473 -1.61 -29.86 -17.94
N CYS A 474 -1.35 -29.24 -16.79
CA CYS A 474 -1.28 -29.89 -15.47
C CYS A 474 -0.26 -31.05 -15.41
N TRP A 475 0.82 -30.97 -16.20
CA TRP A 475 1.89 -31.96 -16.19
C TRP A 475 2.94 -31.66 -15.11
N LEU A 476 3.03 -30.40 -14.72
CA LEU A 476 3.82 -29.93 -13.60
C LEU A 476 3.11 -28.78 -12.88
N GLU A 477 3.57 -28.50 -11.67
CA GLU A 477 3.28 -27.31 -10.89
C GLU A 477 4.51 -26.40 -10.96
N LEU A 478 4.38 -25.14 -11.36
CA LEU A 478 5.47 -24.19 -11.54
C LEU A 478 5.48 -23.15 -10.41
N GLU A 479 6.65 -22.89 -9.85
CA GLU A 479 6.90 -21.86 -8.85
C GLU A 479 8.04 -20.98 -9.36
N SER A 480 7.75 -19.71 -9.67
CA SER A 480 8.75 -18.73 -10.05
C SER A 480 9.20 -17.93 -8.83
N LYS A 481 10.52 -17.81 -8.65
CA LYS A 481 11.15 -17.13 -7.51
C LYS A 481 12.12 -16.05 -7.98
N GLN A 482 12.49 -15.19 -7.03
CA GLN A 482 13.52 -14.17 -7.22
C GLN A 482 13.19 -13.24 -8.39
N MET A 483 12.16 -12.40 -8.22
CA MET A 483 11.84 -11.38 -9.21
C MET A 483 13.00 -10.38 -9.29
N THR A 484 13.67 -10.37 -10.44
CA THR A 484 14.72 -9.42 -10.82
C THR A 484 14.11 -8.34 -11.68
N GLU A 485 14.35 -7.09 -11.31
CA GLU A 485 14.01 -5.91 -12.10
C GLU A 485 15.26 -5.44 -12.85
N VAL A 486 15.08 -5.07 -14.12
CA VAL A 486 16.16 -4.54 -14.95
C VAL A 486 15.87 -3.08 -15.26
N TYR A 487 16.80 -2.22 -14.88
CA TYR A 487 16.79 -0.80 -15.17
C TYR A 487 17.90 -0.47 -16.16
N ALA A 488 17.65 0.42 -17.12
CA ALA A 488 18.74 1.07 -17.84
C ALA A 488 19.30 2.21 -16.99
N VAL A 489 20.61 2.32 -16.92
CA VAL A 489 21.30 3.45 -16.31
C VAL A 489 21.37 4.58 -17.34
N LEU A 490 20.59 5.63 -17.11
CA LEU A 490 20.50 6.78 -18.02
C LEU A 490 21.60 7.81 -17.74
N ASP A 491 21.92 8.00 -16.45
CA ASP A 491 23.04 8.80 -16.00
C ASP A 491 23.80 8.03 -14.91
N GLY A 492 25.02 7.58 -15.23
CA GLY A 492 25.96 6.97 -14.28
C GLY A 492 27.08 7.93 -13.85
N ALA A 493 27.08 9.18 -14.34
CA ALA A 493 28.11 10.18 -14.07
C ALA A 493 27.67 11.23 -13.04
N PHE A 494 26.55 11.01 -12.36
CA PHE A 494 26.08 11.86 -11.27
C PHE A 494 27.12 12.00 -10.15
N ASP A 495 27.09 13.15 -9.48
CA ASP A 495 27.84 13.35 -8.24
C ASP A 495 27.25 12.50 -7.12
N LEU A 496 27.99 11.47 -6.71
CA LEU A 496 27.56 10.51 -5.69
C LEU A 496 27.24 11.19 -4.36
N GLU A 497 28.05 12.16 -3.93
CA GLU A 497 27.86 12.80 -2.63
C GLU A 497 26.69 13.78 -2.66
N ALA A 498 26.60 14.58 -3.72
CA ALA A 498 25.50 15.53 -3.89
C ALA A 498 24.15 14.81 -3.99
N LEU A 499 24.06 13.76 -4.81
CA LEU A 499 22.83 12.99 -4.99
C LEU A 499 22.45 12.22 -3.71
N THR A 500 23.44 11.67 -2.99
CA THR A 500 23.19 11.04 -1.68
C THR A 500 22.60 12.04 -0.69
N ALA A 501 23.18 13.24 -0.59
CA ALA A 501 22.71 14.28 0.32
C ALA A 501 21.29 14.77 -0.04
N GLU A 502 21.01 14.97 -1.32
CA GLU A 502 19.69 15.39 -1.81
C GLU A 502 18.61 14.35 -1.49
N LEU A 503 18.86 13.07 -1.82
CA LEU A 503 17.91 11.98 -1.56
C LEU A 503 17.70 11.78 -0.06
N HIS A 504 18.76 11.85 0.74
CA HIS A 504 18.65 11.79 2.19
C HIS A 504 17.81 12.94 2.75
N ALA A 505 18.06 14.17 2.31
CA ALA A 505 17.28 15.35 2.73
C ALA A 505 15.79 15.20 2.38
N HIS A 506 15.47 14.60 1.22
CA HIS A 506 14.11 14.28 0.84
C HIS A 506 13.43 13.31 1.82
N PHE A 507 14.11 12.22 2.21
CA PHE A 507 13.56 11.28 3.20
C PHE A 507 13.40 11.91 4.60
N VAL A 508 14.33 12.77 5.02
CA VAL A 508 14.23 13.52 6.29
C VAL A 508 13.03 14.49 6.27
N ALA A 509 12.79 15.18 5.15
CA ALA A 509 11.63 16.04 5.00
C ALA A 509 10.31 15.25 5.05
N HIS A 510 10.29 14.06 4.45
CA HIS A 510 9.15 13.15 4.53
C HIS A 510 8.91 12.65 5.97
N GLU A 511 9.97 12.25 6.69
CA GLU A 511 9.91 11.90 8.12
C GLU A 511 9.25 13.01 8.94
N ALA A 512 9.73 14.25 8.81
CA ALA A 512 9.18 15.39 9.54
C ALA A 512 7.69 15.64 9.23
N SER A 513 7.29 15.44 7.97
CA SER A 513 5.89 15.52 7.55
C SER A 513 5.02 14.46 8.23
N GLU A 514 5.48 13.21 8.30
CA GLU A 514 4.74 12.11 8.95
C GLU A 514 4.59 12.36 10.46
N ILE A 515 5.64 12.84 11.14
CA ILE A 515 5.56 13.23 12.56
C ILE A 515 4.55 14.36 12.75
N THR A 516 4.53 15.35 11.84
CA THR A 516 3.55 16.45 11.88
C THR A 516 2.10 15.93 11.74
N ARG A 517 1.86 14.89 10.94
CA ARG A 517 0.52 14.27 10.82
C ARG A 517 0.07 13.58 12.10
N ILE A 518 0.98 12.89 12.79
CA ILE A 518 0.71 12.29 14.10
C ILE A 518 0.31 13.39 15.10
N GLN A 519 1.06 14.51 15.13
CA GLN A 519 0.74 15.65 15.98
C GLN A 519 -0.62 16.30 15.64
N ALA A 520 -0.93 16.47 14.35
CA ALA A 520 -2.21 16.99 13.90
C ALA A 520 -3.39 16.10 14.35
N MET A 521 -3.21 14.78 14.31
CA MET A 521 -4.19 13.82 14.82
C MET A 521 -4.38 13.94 16.34
N LEU A 522 -3.30 14.03 17.12
CA LEU A 522 -3.40 14.26 18.56
C LEU A 522 -4.14 15.58 18.86
N GLY A 523 -3.80 16.64 18.12
CA GLY A 523 -4.47 17.94 18.22
C GLY A 523 -5.95 17.91 17.86
N LEU A 524 -6.37 17.04 16.93
CA LEU A 524 -7.78 16.78 16.66
C LEU A 524 -8.47 16.15 17.87
N PHE A 525 -7.91 15.10 18.45
CA PHE A 525 -8.54 14.35 19.55
C PHE A 525 -8.58 15.11 20.88
N GLU A 526 -7.61 15.98 21.15
CA GLU A 526 -7.58 16.85 22.35
C GLU A 526 -8.26 18.21 22.13
N SER A 527 -8.90 18.40 20.98
CA SER A 527 -9.54 19.67 20.67
C SER A 527 -10.66 20.01 21.66
N ARG A 528 -10.76 21.29 22.01
CA ARG A 528 -11.90 21.86 22.75
C ARG A 528 -13.03 22.33 21.84
N GLU A 529 -12.83 22.25 20.54
CA GLU A 529 -13.82 22.57 19.51
C GLU A 529 -14.54 21.30 19.05
N CYS A 530 -15.67 21.47 18.35
CA CYS A 530 -16.41 20.34 17.78
C CYS A 530 -15.50 19.48 16.88
N LEU A 531 -15.36 18.19 17.20
CA LEU A 531 -14.49 17.27 16.46
C LEU A 531 -14.90 17.14 14.98
N SER A 532 -16.22 17.09 14.71
CA SER A 532 -16.72 17.00 13.34
C SER A 532 -16.40 18.26 12.52
N ARG A 533 -16.48 19.45 13.14
CA ARG A 533 -16.08 20.72 12.51
C ARG A 533 -14.58 20.76 12.25
N ARG A 534 -13.77 20.40 13.25
CA ARG A 534 -12.31 20.34 13.14
C ARG A 534 -11.86 19.39 12.03
N LEU A 535 -12.47 18.22 11.96
CA LEU A 535 -12.19 17.22 10.91
C LEU A 535 -12.58 17.75 9.53
N ALA A 536 -13.75 18.36 9.38
CA ALA A 536 -14.19 18.96 8.12
C ALA A 536 -13.22 20.08 7.66
N LEU A 537 -12.85 20.99 8.55
CA LEU A 537 -11.88 22.06 8.27
C LEU A 537 -10.50 21.53 7.87
N TYR A 538 -10.05 20.41 8.45
CA TYR A 538 -8.79 19.76 8.05
C TYR A 538 -8.79 19.37 6.57
N PHE A 539 -9.94 19.00 6.01
CA PHE A 539 -10.13 18.68 4.59
C PHE A 539 -10.63 19.86 3.75
N GLY A 540 -10.66 21.08 4.31
CA GLY A 540 -11.12 22.27 3.59
C GLY A 540 -12.65 22.39 3.46
N ASP A 541 -13.42 21.63 4.24
CA ASP A 541 -14.88 21.76 4.28
C ASP A 541 -15.29 22.80 5.33
N GLU A 542 -15.57 24.02 4.85
CA GLU A 542 -16.04 25.15 5.66
C GLU A 542 -17.57 25.12 5.91
N GLN A 543 -18.31 24.18 5.33
CA GLN A 543 -19.78 24.13 5.45
C GLN A 543 -20.26 23.30 6.65
N ALA A 544 -19.37 22.58 7.32
CA ALA A 544 -19.71 21.80 8.51
C ALA A 544 -20.25 22.69 9.64
N PRO A 545 -21.23 22.24 10.44
CA PRO A 545 -21.77 23.04 11.55
C PRO A 545 -20.69 23.33 12.60
N GLU A 546 -20.69 24.52 13.19
CA GLU A 546 -19.76 24.89 14.28
C GLU A 546 -19.87 23.95 15.48
N ARG A 547 -21.09 23.47 15.76
CA ARG A 547 -21.39 22.45 16.77
C ARG A 547 -22.28 21.38 16.16
N CYS A 548 -21.76 20.16 16.04
CA CYS A 548 -22.53 19.04 15.50
C CYS A 548 -23.57 18.47 16.48
N GLY A 549 -23.40 18.71 17.79
CA GLY A 549 -24.31 18.22 18.83
C GLY A 549 -24.12 16.75 19.25
N HIS A 550 -23.26 15.99 18.56
CA HIS A 550 -23.14 14.53 18.76
C HIS A 550 -21.71 14.00 18.94
N CYS A 551 -20.68 14.82 18.74
CA CYS A 551 -19.30 14.45 19.08
C CYS A 551 -19.03 14.58 20.59
N SER A 552 -18.01 13.88 21.10
CA SER A 552 -17.67 13.89 22.53
C SER A 552 -17.52 15.31 23.11
N VAL A 553 -16.88 16.23 22.38
CA VAL A 553 -16.75 17.64 22.78
C VAL A 553 -18.11 18.35 22.89
N CYS A 554 -18.99 18.18 21.89
CA CYS A 554 -20.35 18.76 21.93
C CYS A 554 -21.20 18.15 23.04
N LEU A 555 -20.90 16.92 23.46
CA LEU A 555 -21.51 16.25 24.60
C LEU A 555 -20.87 16.63 25.95
N GLY A 556 -19.96 17.61 25.97
CA GLY A 556 -19.28 18.07 27.19
C GLY A 556 -18.15 17.16 27.68
N ARG A 557 -17.71 16.19 26.87
CA ARG A 557 -16.65 15.21 27.17
C ARG A 557 -15.40 15.54 26.37
N VAL A 558 -14.72 16.62 26.74
CA VAL A 558 -13.42 16.97 26.16
C VAL A 558 -12.37 15.98 26.65
N ALA A 559 -11.65 15.34 25.71
CA ALA A 559 -10.63 14.35 26.04
C ALA A 559 -9.32 15.03 26.42
N VAL A 560 -8.66 14.48 27.45
CA VAL A 560 -7.27 14.74 27.78
C VAL A 560 -6.57 13.40 27.73
N LEU A 561 -5.66 13.19 26.78
CA LEU A 561 -5.06 11.87 26.60
C LEU A 561 -4.08 11.60 27.75
N PRO A 562 -4.16 10.42 28.39
CA PRO A 562 -3.19 10.06 29.43
C PRO A 562 -1.78 10.09 28.85
N ALA A 563 -0.85 10.66 29.62
CA ALA A 563 0.57 10.59 29.32
C ALA A 563 1.04 9.12 29.32
N PRO A 564 2.10 8.80 28.56
CA PRO A 564 2.73 7.49 28.71
C PRO A 564 3.23 7.30 30.16
N PRO A 565 3.39 6.06 30.63
CA PRO A 565 3.97 5.78 31.94
C PRO A 565 5.31 6.51 32.12
N GLU A 566 5.58 7.04 33.31
CA GLU A 566 6.90 7.62 33.59
C GLU A 566 7.97 6.53 33.49
N LEU A 567 8.95 6.77 32.62
CA LEU A 567 10.08 5.88 32.43
C LEU A 567 11.28 6.37 33.25
N PRO A 568 12.11 5.46 33.79
CA PRO A 568 13.36 5.85 34.44
C PRO A 568 14.26 6.68 33.51
N SER A 569 15.02 7.61 34.07
CA SER A 569 15.99 8.40 33.28
C SER A 569 16.97 7.49 32.53
N LEU A 570 17.31 7.89 31.30
CA LEU A 570 18.40 7.28 30.55
C LEU A 570 19.78 7.71 31.08
N GLN A 571 19.85 8.82 31.81
CA GLN A 571 21.11 9.29 32.40
C GLN A 571 21.67 8.25 33.37
N GLY A 572 22.96 7.91 33.22
CA GLY A 572 23.65 6.90 34.02
C GLY A 572 23.46 5.46 33.55
N ARG A 573 22.67 5.20 32.50
CA ARG A 573 22.65 3.89 31.83
C ARG A 573 23.92 3.71 30.99
N ASP A 574 24.46 2.51 30.98
CA ASP A 574 25.64 2.16 30.19
C ASP A 574 25.24 1.80 28.74
N ALA A 575 25.32 2.79 27.86
CA ALA A 575 25.01 2.63 26.44
C ALA A 575 25.96 1.66 25.74
N GLN A 576 27.24 1.63 26.15
CA GLN A 576 28.25 0.76 25.58
C GLN A 576 27.94 -0.69 25.92
N ALA A 577 27.61 -1.00 27.18
CA ALA A 577 27.21 -2.35 27.59
C ALA A 577 25.95 -2.84 26.87
N LEU A 578 24.94 -1.97 26.72
CA LEU A 578 23.70 -2.33 26.02
C LEU A 578 23.94 -2.66 24.53
N CYS A 579 24.88 -1.99 23.87
CA CYS A 579 25.14 -2.19 22.46
C CYS A 579 26.34 -3.10 22.15
N ALA A 580 27.16 -3.47 23.14
CA ALA A 580 28.45 -4.13 22.94
C ALA A 580 28.36 -5.34 22.01
N ALA A 581 27.44 -6.27 22.28
CA ALA A 581 27.26 -7.48 21.47
C ALA A 581 26.83 -7.17 20.02
N PHE A 582 26.10 -6.08 19.81
CA PHE A 582 25.70 -5.64 18.48
C PHE A 582 26.83 -4.93 17.76
N VAL A 583 27.55 -4.03 18.43
CA VAL A 583 28.72 -3.32 17.89
C VAL A 583 29.78 -4.32 17.46
N GLU A 584 30.09 -5.32 18.27
CA GLU A 584 31.05 -6.37 17.93
C GLU A 584 30.65 -7.11 16.64
N LYS A 585 29.40 -7.60 16.57
CA LYS A 585 28.87 -8.25 15.37
C LYS A 585 28.87 -7.33 14.14
N HIS A 586 28.55 -6.06 14.33
CA HIS A 586 28.52 -5.08 13.25
C HIS A 586 29.93 -4.82 12.71
N VAL A 587 30.92 -4.65 13.59
CA VAL A 587 32.33 -4.46 13.19
C VAL A 587 32.85 -5.71 12.49
N GLN A 588 32.55 -6.91 12.99
CA GLN A 588 32.91 -8.17 12.32
C GLN A 588 32.29 -8.30 10.92
N HIS A 589 31.10 -7.72 10.71
CA HIS A 589 30.38 -7.80 9.45
C HIS A 589 30.77 -6.71 8.44
N ALA A 590 30.85 -5.46 8.89
CA ALA A 590 30.98 -4.26 8.05
C ALA A 590 32.33 -3.54 8.22
N GLY A 591 33.20 -3.98 9.12
CA GLY A 591 34.52 -3.38 9.36
C GLY A 591 34.49 -2.01 10.07
N GLN A 592 33.32 -1.52 10.47
CA GLN A 592 33.14 -0.22 11.09
C GLN A 592 32.10 -0.27 12.22
N VAL A 593 32.18 0.71 13.13
CA VAL A 593 31.19 0.89 14.21
C VAL A 593 29.84 1.30 13.59
N PRO A 594 28.71 0.77 14.09
CA PRO A 594 27.39 1.20 13.63
C PRO A 594 27.16 2.69 13.87
N SER A 595 26.40 3.33 12.99
CA SER A 595 25.95 4.70 13.18
C SER A 595 25.07 4.83 14.43
N ARG A 596 24.92 6.06 14.91
CA ARG A 596 23.99 6.39 16.00
C ARG A 596 22.57 5.99 15.65
N GLU A 597 22.13 6.20 14.42
CA GLU A 597 20.80 5.89 13.93
C GLU A 597 20.57 4.36 13.93
N CYS A 598 21.57 3.58 13.55
CA CYS A 598 21.56 2.12 13.60
C CYS A 598 21.50 1.59 15.05
N LEU A 599 22.29 2.17 15.96
CA LEU A 599 22.24 1.86 17.39
C LEU A 599 20.87 2.21 18.01
N THR A 600 20.33 3.38 17.68
CA THR A 600 19.01 3.81 18.15
C THR A 600 17.94 2.81 17.70
N ARG A 601 17.97 2.38 16.43
CA ARG A 601 17.04 1.37 15.91
C ARG A 601 17.17 0.03 16.63
N PHE A 602 18.39 -0.38 16.95
CA PHE A 602 18.64 -1.62 17.68
C PHE A 602 18.00 -1.57 19.08
N LEU A 603 18.24 -0.49 19.83
CA LEU A 603 17.71 -0.30 21.18
C LEU A 603 16.19 -0.11 21.21
N CYS A 604 15.62 0.59 20.23
CA CYS A 604 14.17 0.78 20.10
C CYS A 604 13.43 -0.41 19.45
N GLY A 605 14.13 -1.49 19.09
CA GLY A 605 13.50 -2.69 18.50
C GLY A 605 13.04 -2.51 17.04
N ILE A 606 13.51 -1.46 16.37
CA ILE A 606 13.13 -1.11 14.99
C ILE A 606 13.89 -2.01 14.02
N SER A 607 13.25 -3.07 13.54
CA SER A 607 13.92 -4.04 12.67
C SER A 607 14.35 -3.44 11.33
N THR A 608 15.58 -3.74 10.91
CA THR A 608 16.11 -3.46 9.56
C THR A 608 16.59 -4.75 8.88
N PRO A 609 16.88 -4.75 7.56
CA PRO A 609 17.45 -5.92 6.87
C PRO A 609 18.74 -6.43 7.54
N LEU A 610 19.65 -5.53 7.91
CA LEU A 610 20.90 -5.83 8.62
C LEU A 610 20.67 -6.63 9.91
N PHE A 611 19.62 -6.32 10.67
CA PHE A 611 19.35 -6.99 11.94
C PHE A 611 18.93 -8.44 11.77
N THR A 612 18.24 -8.77 10.68
CA THR A 612 17.92 -10.16 10.32
C THR A 612 19.21 -10.91 10.00
N ARG A 613 20.09 -10.29 9.19
CA ARG A 613 21.38 -10.87 8.78
C ARG A 613 22.31 -11.14 9.97
N LEU A 614 22.37 -10.21 10.93
CA LEU A 614 23.21 -10.32 12.13
C LEU A 614 22.57 -11.13 13.27
N LYS A 615 21.32 -11.58 13.10
CA LYS A 615 20.49 -12.15 14.18
C LYS A 615 20.44 -11.23 15.40
N ALA A 616 20.35 -9.91 15.16
CA ALA A 616 20.44 -8.89 16.20
C ALA A 616 19.29 -8.99 17.21
N ARG A 617 18.12 -9.48 16.78
CA ARG A 617 16.94 -9.71 17.65
C ARG A 617 17.17 -10.67 18.83
N GLN A 618 18.23 -11.47 18.77
CA GLN A 618 18.59 -12.43 19.82
C GLN A 618 19.60 -11.86 20.82
N LEU A 619 20.07 -10.62 20.60
CA LEU A 619 21.06 -9.97 21.45
C LEU A 619 20.38 -9.24 22.61
N ALA A 620 21.02 -9.22 23.77
CA ALA A 620 20.47 -8.70 25.02
C ALA A 620 20.08 -7.21 25.00
N GLY A 621 20.61 -6.42 24.05
CA GLY A 621 20.27 -5.01 23.90
C GLY A 621 19.15 -4.71 22.89
N PHE A 622 18.71 -5.70 22.10
CA PHE A 622 17.68 -5.45 21.09
C PHE A 622 16.35 -5.16 21.78
N ALA A 623 15.69 -4.06 21.36
CA ALA A 623 14.43 -3.59 21.96
C ALA A 623 14.52 -3.25 23.47
N ALA A 624 15.73 -3.11 24.03
CA ALA A 624 15.90 -2.81 25.46
C ALA A 624 15.33 -1.44 25.89
N LEU A 625 15.09 -0.54 24.94
CA LEU A 625 14.51 0.79 25.14
C LEU A 625 13.28 1.01 24.23
N GLU A 626 12.53 -0.05 23.91
CA GLU A 626 11.35 0.05 23.02
C GLU A 626 10.23 0.98 23.54
N ASP A 627 10.15 1.16 24.86
CA ASP A 627 9.17 2.05 25.51
C ASP A 627 9.54 3.54 25.42
N TYR A 628 10.82 3.86 25.14
CA TYR A 628 11.29 5.24 25.03
C TYR A 628 11.04 5.77 23.62
N SER A 629 10.82 7.08 23.48
CA SER A 629 10.74 7.68 22.15
C SER A 629 12.09 7.57 21.43
N TYR A 630 12.05 7.36 20.13
CA TYR A 630 13.26 7.25 19.30
C TYR A 630 14.16 8.49 19.44
N ALA A 631 13.56 9.69 19.49
CA ALA A 631 14.29 10.94 19.66
C ALA A 631 15.06 10.97 21.01
N GLN A 632 14.43 10.56 22.12
CA GLN A 632 15.10 10.50 23.42
C GLN A 632 16.28 9.53 23.42
N VAL A 633 16.14 8.35 22.81
CA VAL A 633 17.22 7.36 22.73
C VAL A 633 18.35 7.86 21.83
N ARG A 634 18.02 8.46 20.68
CA ARG A 634 19.00 9.02 19.75
C ARG A 634 19.82 10.14 20.39
N ASP A 635 19.15 11.06 21.07
CA ASP A 635 19.80 12.20 21.71
C ASP A 635 20.65 11.73 22.91
N TRP A 636 20.15 10.77 23.69
CA TRP A 636 20.95 10.12 24.76
C TRP A 636 22.21 9.42 24.23
N LEU A 637 22.12 8.73 23.08
CA LEU A 637 23.28 8.10 22.45
C LEU A 637 24.31 9.13 21.97
N GLN A 638 23.89 10.34 21.59
CA GLN A 638 24.82 11.40 21.22
C GLN A 638 25.72 11.78 22.40
N ASP A 639 25.13 11.92 23.59
CA ASP A 639 25.88 12.26 24.80
C ASP A 639 26.74 11.09 25.31
N ALA A 640 26.29 9.85 25.10
CA ALA A 640 26.97 8.65 25.58
C ALA A 640 28.13 8.14 24.68
N TRP A 641 28.16 8.55 23.40
CA TRP A 641 29.19 8.16 22.42
C TRP A 641 30.16 9.29 22.04
N ALA A 642 29.96 10.51 22.57
CA ALA A 642 30.85 11.65 22.37
C ALA A 642 32.13 11.63 23.26
N THR A 643 32.25 10.61 24.10
CA THR A 643 33.42 10.27 24.94
C THR A 643 33.95 8.90 24.56
#